data_AF-A0A6I7P3E8-F1
#
_entry.id   AF-A0A6I7P3E8-F1
#
_cell.length_a   1.000
_cell.length_b   1.000
_cell.length_c   1.000
_cell.angle_alpha   90.00
_cell.angle_beta   90.00
_cell.angle_gamma   90.00
#
_symmetry.space_group_name_H-M   'P 1'
#
loop_
_entity.id
_entity.type
_entity.pdbx_description
1 polymer ?
#
loop_
_entity_poly.entity_id
_entity_poly.type
_entity_poly.pdbx_seq_one_letter_code
_entity_poly.pdbx_strand_id
1 'polypeptide(L)'
;MLFLIGVLLCFTVTDLHAQVTPDTLRAAETDTIPQPPVDMAPMDVPPDGPGAQFAPQAGQPPDTQTAQTRRADRESVPDAVNFQARDSLTFNLRNQRIAHLFGSSNVKHQSGELSSGKIELDLNKNQLHANTLTPQDTLSYPVLRQNGKDLRSTRILFNYETEKGKFESAEIQIDDGYLIGTQVKNVSRTEVFIEDGIYSTCPPDHMYYYIKARRMKVVDEEEIFFTNAQLFILDIPYPLIFPFGYVPAGIDRRRSGLLEPTYAFQNTSARGIGLQNVGWFQYINDYFTAQTSFDIFTSGTFFNESRFQYRKTGNYNGSIILGYSSERGLEPTDPGFTETKTRRLALTHDQQLSPYANLSANINLRSADFFQRNSFNLDERAETSSSSRISYRYNHPEGVYNFSVSSNLNQQFNTNTTRLTGPETNFSLRQFSPFKSSSPGVGQESWYERISVNYRNNFRSQYNFVPIDRDTADVNWFQALLNPSLHREATGEDRHIKYGFVQRAQISASQIIPSQFLNISAGLNINEFWYPTTTRQVFNEETNRVENVLEDGFTTARDFSTSLSFGTTFYGISQMKIGNFEGLRHTVRPSLSFSYSPDFSDEQWGFFREVQTDTLGNTRRYSIFQDEIFGGPAAGEQQTMSFGVTNILETKRVRRDSTGEVNSTNLRLLDNLSMNSSYNFAADSLNFGRLSVSMSSQVVQGFRIQASASYSFYARNQNGTEINRFIWQETNKLLQPINYNFSISTNIRRGQRGTRVTTPPYRPYDPFDQLFFGPIDTRFNTQPVQEFGTTFEMGLDFSYRWTYVFGQDARKSAVLNANNIRFNLTPKWSVSTRIGYDFIEKDLTPSQFSLRRTMVCWDLSFQFNPFGDFQYYMFRLSLSGGQIQSLFQKLPGLNNLERSSSPTGRRPPRF
;
A
#
# COMPACT_ATOMS: atom_id res chain seq x y z
N MET A 1 29.39 34.39 43.46
CA MET A 1 28.93 35.76 43.18
C MET A 1 28.61 35.85 41.70
N LEU A 2 27.30 35.82 41.37
CA LEU A 2 26.60 36.42 40.20
C LEU A 2 27.18 36.17 38.79
N PHE A 3 26.49 35.66 37.75
CA PHE A 3 25.06 35.51 37.44
C PHE A 3 24.82 34.44 36.36
N LEU A 4 23.56 34.03 36.27
CA LEU A 4 22.96 32.85 35.63
C LEU A 4 22.23 33.22 34.31
N ILE A 5 21.93 32.20 33.50
CA ILE A 5 20.74 32.01 32.61
C ILE A 5 20.79 32.49 31.14
N GLY A 6 20.86 31.51 30.23
CA GLY A 6 19.73 30.98 29.44
C GLY A 6 18.95 31.91 28.49
N VAL A 7 18.82 31.50 27.22
CA VAL A 7 17.80 32.05 26.31
C VAL A 7 17.20 30.94 25.44
N LEU A 8 15.90 30.74 25.61
CA LEU A 8 14.98 30.12 24.66
C LEU A 8 13.90 31.18 24.35
N LEU A 9 13.66 31.42 23.05
CA LEU A 9 12.43 31.91 22.39
C LEU A 9 11.67 33.14 22.95
N CYS A 10 11.66 34.23 22.14
CA CYS A 10 10.44 35.01 21.84
C CYS A 10 10.72 35.98 20.67
N PHE A 11 10.03 35.81 19.54
CA PHE A 11 9.97 36.82 18.48
C PHE A 11 8.68 37.63 18.69
N THR A 12 8.83 38.85 19.19
CA THR A 12 7.81 39.90 19.13
C THR A 12 8.08 40.81 17.93
N VAL A 13 7.01 41.09 17.19
CA VAL A 13 6.92 42.06 16.10
C VAL A 13 7.18 43.47 16.63
N THR A 14 8.06 44.23 15.98
CA THR A 14 8.00 45.71 15.96
C THR A 14 8.53 46.24 14.63
N ASP A 15 7.75 47.19 14.13
CA ASP A 15 7.81 47.88 12.85
C ASP A 15 9.16 48.50 12.48
N LEU A 16 9.46 48.47 11.18
CA LEU A 16 10.29 49.46 10.53
C LEU A 16 9.57 49.96 9.27
N HIS A 17 9.10 51.19 9.36
CA HIS A 17 8.59 51.98 8.26
C HIS A 17 9.66 52.19 7.19
N ALA A 18 9.34 51.82 5.95
CA ALA A 18 10.00 52.35 4.76
C ALA A 18 8.93 52.88 3.81
N GLN A 19 9.14 54.13 3.40
CA GLN A 19 8.27 54.98 2.60
C GLN A 19 7.82 54.33 1.29
N VAL A 20 6.51 54.38 1.08
CA VAL A 20 5.86 54.13 -0.20
C VAL A 20 5.93 55.42 -1.03
N THR A 21 6.49 55.34 -2.24
CA THR A 21 6.12 56.24 -3.33
C THR A 21 5.26 55.45 -4.32
N PRO A 22 4.10 56.00 -4.73
CA PRO A 22 3.18 55.30 -5.61
C PRO A 22 3.57 55.57 -7.06
N ASP A 23 3.68 54.52 -7.88
CA ASP A 23 3.56 54.69 -9.31
C ASP A 23 2.44 53.81 -9.86
N THR A 24 1.77 54.42 -10.83
CA THR A 24 0.40 54.17 -11.22
C THR A 24 0.35 53.49 -12.58
N LEU A 25 -0.65 52.62 -12.74
CA LEU A 25 -1.25 52.20 -14.02
C LEU A 25 -0.41 51.30 -14.96
N ARG A 26 -0.70 50.01 -14.94
CA ARG A 26 -1.37 49.33 -16.08
C ARG A 26 -1.87 47.94 -15.68
N ALA A 27 -3.16 47.69 -15.95
CA ALA A 27 -3.75 46.37 -15.83
C ALA A 27 -3.17 45.46 -16.93
N ALA A 28 -2.55 44.34 -16.53
CA ALA A 28 -2.26 43.25 -17.44
C ALA A 28 -3.51 42.36 -17.54
N GLU A 29 -3.91 42.10 -18.79
CA GLU A 29 -5.04 41.26 -19.17
C GLU A 29 -4.96 39.87 -18.54
N THR A 30 -6.15 39.33 -18.26
CA THR A 30 -6.37 37.97 -17.80
C THR A 30 -6.01 37.01 -18.94
N ASP A 31 -4.87 36.34 -18.81
CA ASP A 31 -4.50 35.25 -19.73
C ASP A 31 -5.47 34.08 -19.50
N THR A 32 -6.38 33.93 -20.46
CA THR A 32 -7.45 32.96 -20.49
C THR A 32 -6.98 31.78 -21.33
N ILE A 33 -6.83 30.62 -20.70
CA ILE A 33 -6.56 29.36 -21.40
C ILE A 33 -7.77 29.06 -22.32
N PRO A 34 -7.60 28.86 -23.65
CA PRO A 34 -8.72 28.57 -24.53
C PRO A 34 -9.18 27.11 -24.33
N GLN A 35 -10.49 26.93 -24.15
CA GLN A 35 -11.13 25.62 -24.30
C GLN A 35 -11.08 25.19 -25.78
N PRO A 36 -10.84 23.90 -26.08
CA PRO A 36 -10.95 23.38 -27.44
C PRO A 36 -12.43 23.25 -27.88
N PRO A 37 -12.75 23.46 -29.17
CA PRO A 37 -14.13 23.45 -29.66
C PRO A 37 -14.69 22.04 -29.87
N VAL A 38 -15.98 21.89 -29.53
CA VAL A 38 -16.93 20.84 -29.93
C VAL A 38 -17.95 21.58 -30.80
N ASP A 39 -18.18 21.28 -32.09
CA ASP A 39 -18.82 20.08 -32.63
C ASP A 39 -18.75 20.14 -34.18
N MET A 40 -18.62 19.02 -34.89
CA MET A 40 -19.26 18.79 -36.21
C MET A 40 -19.08 17.32 -36.69
N ALA A 41 -20.16 16.80 -37.26
CA ALA A 41 -20.42 15.41 -37.65
C ALA A 41 -19.45 14.80 -38.70
N PRO A 42 -19.35 13.45 -38.78
CA PRO A 42 -18.68 12.77 -39.89
C PRO A 42 -19.64 12.34 -41.01
N MET A 43 -19.22 12.59 -42.25
CA MET A 43 -19.79 12.07 -43.49
C MET A 43 -18.71 11.22 -44.19
N ASP A 44 -18.93 9.91 -44.21
CA ASP A 44 -18.71 8.87 -45.24
C ASP A 44 -17.46 8.73 -46.16
N VAL A 45 -17.06 7.44 -46.27
CA VAL A 45 -16.32 6.63 -47.30
C VAL A 45 -14.76 6.61 -47.35
N PRO A 46 -14.10 5.54 -47.92
CA PRO A 46 -13.60 4.30 -47.29
C PRO A 46 -12.05 4.13 -47.37
N PRO A 47 -11.46 2.98 -46.95
CA PRO A 47 -10.82 2.12 -47.96
C PRO A 47 -10.79 0.60 -47.69
N ASP A 48 -10.85 -0.14 -48.81
CA ASP A 48 -10.16 -1.37 -49.20
C ASP A 48 -9.65 -2.41 -48.16
N GLY A 49 -10.18 -3.63 -48.32
CA GLY A 49 -9.56 -4.90 -47.94
C GLY A 49 -10.14 -6.06 -48.78
N PRO A 50 -9.32 -6.89 -49.47
CA PRO A 50 -9.78 -7.73 -50.59
C PRO A 50 -10.21 -9.16 -50.20
N GLY A 51 -11.23 -9.64 -50.92
CA GLY A 51 -11.46 -10.99 -51.51
C GLY A 51 -11.22 -12.29 -50.71
N ALA A 52 -11.84 -13.42 -51.02
CA ALA A 52 -12.94 -13.86 -51.88
C ALA A 52 -13.00 -15.40 -51.70
N GLN A 53 -14.19 -16.03 -51.71
CA GLN A 53 -14.37 -17.40 -52.24
C GLN A 53 -15.86 -17.80 -52.43
N PHE A 54 -16.28 -17.77 -53.70
CA PHE A 54 -17.14 -18.66 -54.52
C PHE A 54 -18.43 -19.37 -53.98
N ALA A 55 -19.60 -18.93 -54.50
CA ALA A 55 -20.69 -19.58 -55.31
C ALA A 55 -21.32 -20.97 -54.94
N PRO A 56 -22.52 -21.39 -55.46
CA PRO A 56 -23.42 -20.77 -56.46
C PRO A 56 -24.95 -20.76 -56.13
N GLN A 57 -25.71 -20.19 -57.08
CA GLN A 57 -27.17 -19.97 -57.15
C GLN A 57 -28.06 -21.22 -57.30
N ALA A 58 -29.27 -21.14 -56.76
CA ALA A 58 -30.53 -21.70 -57.28
C ALA A 58 -31.67 -20.83 -56.69
N GLY A 59 -32.51 -20.14 -57.47
CA GLY A 59 -33.61 -20.69 -58.25
C GLY A 59 -34.94 -20.46 -57.51
N GLN A 60 -35.63 -19.35 -57.78
CA GLN A 60 -37.00 -19.04 -57.30
C GLN A 60 -38.06 -19.96 -57.93
N PRO A 61 -39.19 -20.20 -57.25
CA PRO A 61 -40.51 -20.32 -57.86
C PRO A 61 -41.38 -19.06 -57.59
N PRO A 62 -42.48 -18.88 -58.36
CA PRO A 62 -43.05 -17.58 -58.66
C PRO A 62 -44.24 -17.15 -57.79
N ASP A 63 -44.49 -15.84 -57.89
CA ASP A 63 -45.62 -15.00 -57.47
C ASP A 63 -46.96 -15.68 -57.11
N THR A 64 -47.56 -15.17 -56.03
CA THR A 64 -49.01 -15.00 -55.95
C THR A 64 -49.32 -13.61 -55.37
N GLN A 65 -50.06 -12.83 -56.16
CA GLN A 65 -50.49 -11.46 -55.91
C GLN A 65 -51.57 -11.37 -54.81
N THR A 66 -51.79 -10.12 -54.36
CA THR A 66 -52.90 -9.52 -53.56
C THR A 66 -52.59 -9.29 -52.08
N ALA A 67 -52.82 -8.14 -51.47
CA ALA A 67 -53.42 -6.87 -51.90
C ALA A 67 -52.73 -5.70 -51.18
N GLN A 68 -52.55 -4.59 -51.88
CA GLN A 68 -52.06 -3.33 -51.31
C GLN A 68 -52.99 -2.86 -50.18
N THR A 69 -52.51 -2.86 -48.94
CA THR A 69 -53.02 -1.99 -47.88
C THR A 69 -52.03 -0.85 -47.70
N ARG A 70 -52.45 0.36 -48.07
CA ARG A 70 -51.73 1.59 -47.76
C ARG A 70 -51.61 1.71 -46.24
N ARG A 71 -50.42 1.44 -45.69
CA ARG A 71 -50.02 2.00 -44.39
C ARG A 71 -49.50 3.40 -44.67
N ALA A 72 -50.33 4.39 -44.36
CA ALA A 72 -49.85 5.74 -44.17
C ALA A 72 -49.07 5.74 -42.86
N ASP A 73 -47.76 6.00 -42.94
CA ASP A 73 -46.99 6.47 -41.80
C ASP A 73 -47.60 7.80 -41.33
N ARG A 74 -48.44 7.72 -40.30
CA ARG A 74 -48.83 8.89 -39.53
C ARG A 74 -47.69 9.20 -38.58
N GLU A 75 -47.01 10.32 -38.82
CA GLU A 75 -46.22 11.00 -37.80
C GLU A 75 -47.02 11.03 -36.49
N SER A 76 -46.41 10.52 -35.42
CA SER A 76 -47.00 10.52 -34.09
C SER A 76 -47.17 11.96 -33.63
N VAL A 77 -48.42 12.39 -33.49
CA VAL A 77 -48.75 13.67 -32.84
C VAL A 77 -48.20 13.62 -31.40
N PRO A 78 -47.42 14.61 -30.93
CA PRO A 78 -47.06 14.73 -29.51
C PRO A 78 -48.36 14.75 -28.67
N ASP A 79 -48.43 13.99 -27.57
CA ASP A 79 -49.63 13.69 -26.76
C ASP A 79 -50.66 12.67 -27.32
N ALA A 80 -50.41 12.01 -28.46
CA ALA A 80 -51.31 10.94 -28.90
C ALA A 80 -51.15 9.66 -28.04
N VAL A 81 -52.26 9.21 -27.43
CA VAL A 81 -52.33 7.91 -26.76
C VAL A 81 -52.56 6.82 -27.82
N ASN A 82 -51.54 6.00 -28.06
CA ASN A 82 -51.61 4.86 -28.97
C ASN A 82 -52.01 3.61 -28.19
N PHE A 83 -52.98 2.85 -28.68
CA PHE A 83 -53.44 1.66 -27.97
C PHE A 83 -53.74 0.51 -28.93
N GLN A 84 -53.50 -0.71 -28.46
CA GLN A 84 -53.67 -1.95 -29.21
C GLN A 84 -54.26 -3.02 -28.28
N ALA A 85 -55.21 -3.80 -28.78
CA ALA A 85 -55.77 -4.97 -28.10
C ALA A 85 -55.72 -6.16 -29.06
N ARG A 86 -55.45 -7.37 -28.54
CA ARG A 86 -55.40 -8.59 -29.36
C ARG A 86 -56.76 -9.24 -29.52
N ASP A 87 -57.58 -9.25 -28.48
CA ASP A 87 -58.85 -9.98 -28.46
C ASP A 87 -60.02 -9.08 -28.86
N SER A 88 -60.34 -8.09 -28.03
CA SER A 88 -61.44 -7.17 -28.31
C SER A 88 -61.19 -5.76 -27.77
N LEU A 89 -61.82 -4.78 -28.42
CA LEU A 89 -61.76 -3.37 -28.03
C LEU A 89 -63.17 -2.77 -28.09
N THR A 90 -63.64 -2.21 -26.97
CA THR A 90 -64.96 -1.58 -26.89
C THR A 90 -64.83 -0.12 -26.49
N PHE A 91 -65.57 0.77 -27.17
CA PHE A 91 -65.64 2.19 -26.84
C PHE A 91 -67.04 2.55 -26.36
N ASN A 92 -67.10 3.21 -25.21
CA ASN A 92 -68.23 4.04 -24.85
C ASN A 92 -67.85 5.50 -25.12
N LEU A 93 -68.66 6.20 -25.91
CA LEU A 93 -68.45 7.62 -26.26
C LEU A 93 -69.66 8.49 -25.91
N ARG A 94 -70.80 7.88 -25.53
CA ARG A 94 -72.09 8.59 -25.46
C ARG A 94 -72.28 9.43 -24.19
N ASN A 95 -71.45 9.28 -23.16
CA ASN A 95 -71.47 10.09 -21.92
C ASN A 95 -70.13 10.04 -21.16
N GLN A 96 -69.41 8.92 -21.27
CA GLN A 96 -68.09 8.71 -20.68
C GLN A 96 -67.19 8.20 -21.80
N ARG A 97 -66.04 8.84 -22.06
CA ARG A 97 -65.09 8.45 -23.13
C ARG A 97 -64.18 7.32 -22.63
N ILE A 98 -64.73 6.12 -22.48
CA ILE A 98 -64.04 4.97 -21.90
C ILE A 98 -63.78 3.92 -22.99
N ALA A 99 -62.55 3.44 -23.09
CA ALA A 99 -62.17 2.32 -23.94
C ALA A 99 -61.79 1.12 -23.06
N HIS A 100 -62.33 -0.06 -23.35
CA HIS A 100 -61.87 -1.31 -22.72
C HIS A 100 -61.14 -2.16 -23.75
N LEU A 101 -59.92 -2.57 -23.39
CA LEU A 101 -59.02 -3.37 -24.18
C LEU A 101 -58.84 -4.73 -23.50
N PHE A 102 -59.06 -5.81 -24.24
CA PHE A 102 -58.98 -7.18 -23.75
C PHE A 102 -57.97 -8.02 -24.54
N GLY A 103 -57.42 -9.03 -23.86
CA GLY A 103 -56.30 -9.83 -24.36
C GLY A 103 -54.98 -9.10 -24.16
N SER A 104 -53.88 -9.58 -24.77
CA SER A 104 -52.57 -8.91 -24.71
C SER A 104 -52.65 -7.48 -25.25
N SER A 105 -52.95 -6.54 -24.36
CA SER A 105 -53.30 -5.15 -24.66
C SER A 105 -52.16 -4.25 -24.25
N ASN A 106 -51.94 -3.20 -25.03
CA ASN A 106 -50.85 -2.26 -24.83
C ASN A 106 -51.33 -0.84 -25.09
N VAL A 107 -51.01 0.08 -24.18
CA VAL A 107 -51.24 1.52 -24.34
C VAL A 107 -49.90 2.24 -24.20
N LYS A 108 -49.51 2.98 -25.25
CA LYS A 108 -48.29 3.78 -25.34
C LYS A 108 -48.62 5.27 -25.34
N HIS A 109 -47.96 6.00 -24.46
CA HIS A 109 -47.97 7.46 -24.39
C HIS A 109 -46.53 7.96 -24.15
N GLN A 110 -46.28 9.27 -24.33
CA GLN A 110 -44.95 9.85 -24.06
C GLN A 110 -44.51 9.66 -22.59
N SER A 111 -45.47 9.61 -21.66
CA SER A 111 -45.20 9.39 -20.24
C SER A 111 -45.00 7.92 -19.85
N GLY A 112 -45.23 6.96 -20.75
CA GLY A 112 -44.98 5.54 -20.47
C GLY A 112 -45.77 4.57 -21.34
N GLU A 113 -45.43 3.28 -21.20
CA GLU A 113 -46.08 2.16 -21.88
C GLU A 113 -46.72 1.23 -20.84
N LEU A 114 -48.02 0.95 -20.97
CA LEU A 114 -48.77 0.06 -20.09
C LEU A 114 -49.26 -1.16 -20.86
N SER A 115 -48.77 -2.34 -20.48
CA SER A 115 -49.17 -3.63 -21.05
C SER A 115 -49.95 -4.45 -20.02
N SER A 116 -51.04 -5.11 -20.40
CA SER A 116 -51.86 -5.95 -19.50
C SER A 116 -52.82 -6.85 -20.29
N GLY A 117 -53.38 -7.89 -19.65
CA GLY A 117 -54.48 -8.68 -20.24
C GLY A 117 -55.83 -7.95 -20.32
N LYS A 118 -56.03 -6.92 -19.49
CA LYS A 118 -57.19 -6.02 -19.52
C LYS A 118 -56.76 -4.61 -19.16
N ILE A 119 -57.12 -3.63 -20.01
CA ILE A 119 -56.88 -2.20 -19.78
C ILE A 119 -58.19 -1.43 -20.01
N GLU A 120 -58.57 -0.60 -19.07
CA GLU A 120 -59.62 0.40 -19.19
C GLU A 120 -58.98 1.78 -19.29
N LEU A 121 -59.23 2.49 -20.37
CA LEU A 121 -58.73 3.84 -20.65
C LEU A 121 -59.88 4.83 -20.56
N ASP A 122 -59.92 5.62 -19.48
CA ASP A 122 -60.84 6.75 -19.29
C ASP A 122 -60.17 8.03 -19.81
N LEU A 123 -60.55 8.43 -21.04
CA LEU A 123 -60.02 9.62 -21.72
C LEU A 123 -60.54 10.93 -21.13
N ASN A 124 -61.60 10.91 -20.32
CA ASN A 124 -62.09 12.14 -19.67
C ASN A 124 -61.27 12.49 -18.43
N LYS A 125 -60.78 11.47 -17.73
CA LYS A 125 -59.95 11.63 -16.52
C LYS A 125 -58.46 11.46 -16.77
N ASN A 126 -58.07 11.16 -18.02
CA ASN A 126 -56.71 10.79 -18.40
C ASN A 126 -56.16 9.63 -17.56
N GLN A 127 -57.01 8.61 -17.29
CA GLN A 127 -56.72 7.49 -16.40
C GLN A 127 -56.71 6.16 -17.14
N LEU A 128 -55.71 5.34 -16.82
CA LEU A 128 -55.54 3.97 -17.23
C LEU A 128 -55.76 3.06 -16.02
N HIS A 129 -56.67 2.11 -16.14
CA HIS A 129 -56.90 1.09 -15.14
C HIS A 129 -56.66 -0.29 -15.77
N ALA A 130 -55.53 -0.91 -15.41
CA ALA A 130 -55.14 -2.22 -15.88
C ALA A 130 -55.23 -3.28 -14.77
N ASN A 131 -55.78 -4.44 -15.12
CA ASN A 131 -55.88 -5.61 -14.24
C ASN A 131 -55.51 -6.87 -15.05
N THR A 132 -55.04 -7.91 -14.37
CA THR A 132 -55.04 -9.27 -14.94
C THR A 132 -56.47 -9.78 -15.19
N LEU A 133 -56.64 -10.68 -16.16
CA LEU A 133 -57.95 -11.30 -16.45
C LEU A 133 -58.40 -12.22 -15.30
N THR A 134 -57.46 -12.87 -14.63
CA THR A 134 -57.70 -13.74 -13.45
C THR A 134 -56.52 -13.65 -12.49
N PRO A 135 -56.73 -13.68 -11.15
CA PRO A 135 -55.65 -13.53 -10.18
C PRO A 135 -54.50 -14.55 -10.30
N GLN A 136 -54.74 -15.73 -10.87
CA GLN A 136 -53.69 -16.75 -11.08
C GLN A 136 -52.88 -16.59 -12.38
N ASP A 137 -53.29 -15.71 -13.29
CA ASP A 137 -52.63 -15.53 -14.59
C ASP A 137 -51.53 -14.47 -14.48
N THR A 138 -50.31 -14.94 -14.18
CA THR A 138 -49.10 -14.11 -14.04
C THR A 138 -48.57 -13.58 -15.37
N LEU A 139 -48.95 -14.18 -16.50
CA LEU A 139 -48.53 -13.74 -17.84
C LEU A 139 -49.28 -12.50 -18.32
N SER A 140 -50.45 -12.23 -17.74
CA SER A 140 -51.28 -11.07 -18.06
C SER A 140 -51.23 -9.95 -17.01
N TYR A 141 -50.26 -10.01 -16.09
CA TYR A 141 -50.05 -8.95 -15.11
C TYR A 141 -49.78 -7.61 -15.78
N PRO A 142 -50.42 -6.53 -15.32
CA PRO A 142 -50.07 -5.18 -15.70
C PRO A 142 -48.57 -4.88 -15.51
N VAL A 143 -47.95 -4.37 -16.58
CA VAL A 143 -46.57 -3.89 -16.58
C VAL A 143 -46.56 -2.45 -17.10
N LEU A 144 -46.15 -1.50 -16.27
CA LEU A 144 -45.92 -0.11 -16.64
C LEU A 144 -44.42 0.10 -16.86
N ARG A 145 -44.02 0.53 -18.06
CA ARG A 145 -42.64 0.83 -18.44
C ARG A 145 -42.49 2.35 -18.60
N GLN A 146 -41.67 2.97 -17.76
CA GLN A 146 -41.42 4.41 -17.75
C GLN A 146 -39.93 4.69 -17.49
N ASN A 147 -39.30 5.56 -18.28
CA ASN A 147 -37.88 5.96 -18.13
C ASN A 147 -36.88 4.77 -18.02
N GLY A 148 -37.17 3.65 -18.70
CA GLY A 148 -36.35 2.45 -18.66
C GLY A 148 -36.56 1.53 -17.44
N LYS A 149 -37.48 1.87 -16.53
CA LYS A 149 -37.86 1.05 -15.37
C LYS A 149 -39.18 0.31 -15.64
N ASP A 150 -39.25 -0.95 -15.23
CA ASP A 150 -40.46 -1.79 -15.33
C ASP A 150 -41.11 -1.90 -13.95
N LEU A 151 -42.38 -1.52 -13.85
CA LEU A 151 -43.20 -1.71 -12.66
C LEU A 151 -44.26 -2.77 -12.95
N ARG A 152 -44.17 -3.89 -12.24
CA ARG A 152 -45.14 -5.00 -12.32
C ARG A 152 -46.08 -4.96 -11.12
N SER A 153 -47.37 -5.17 -11.36
CA SER A 153 -48.41 -5.07 -10.33
C SER A 153 -49.63 -5.90 -10.73
N THR A 154 -50.44 -6.38 -9.77
CA THR A 154 -51.66 -7.14 -10.07
C THR A 154 -52.78 -6.22 -10.60
N ARG A 155 -52.77 -4.97 -10.13
CA ARG A 155 -53.67 -3.88 -10.55
C ARG A 155 -52.90 -2.57 -10.63
N ILE A 156 -53.09 -1.84 -11.73
CA ILE A 156 -52.48 -0.52 -11.96
C ILE A 156 -53.59 0.48 -12.25
N LEU A 157 -53.65 1.55 -11.48
CA LEU A 157 -54.42 2.74 -11.79
C LEU A 157 -53.43 3.88 -12.00
N PHE A 158 -53.31 4.39 -13.22
CA PHE A 158 -52.28 5.37 -13.58
C PHE A 158 -52.90 6.52 -14.35
N ASN A 159 -52.61 7.76 -13.98
CA ASN A 159 -53.01 8.93 -14.75
C ASN A 159 -51.82 9.40 -15.61
N TYR A 160 -51.94 9.33 -16.93
CA TYR A 160 -50.81 9.54 -17.85
C TYR A 160 -50.43 11.03 -18.05
N GLU A 161 -51.23 11.97 -17.54
CA GLU A 161 -50.96 13.42 -17.58
C GLU A 161 -50.27 13.89 -16.28
N THR A 162 -50.80 13.50 -15.13
CA THR A 162 -50.27 13.87 -13.79
C THR A 162 -49.21 12.90 -13.27
N GLU A 163 -49.05 11.75 -13.93
CA GLU A 163 -48.17 10.63 -13.57
C GLU A 163 -48.43 10.03 -12.18
N LYS A 164 -49.59 10.34 -11.60
CA LYS A 164 -50.04 9.76 -10.33
C LYS A 164 -50.51 8.33 -10.55
N GLY A 165 -50.09 7.44 -9.67
CA GLY A 165 -50.33 6.00 -9.80
C GLY A 165 -50.76 5.35 -8.49
N LYS A 166 -51.61 4.33 -8.57
CA LYS A 166 -51.89 3.39 -7.48
C LYS A 166 -51.68 1.97 -8.01
N PHE A 167 -50.91 1.18 -7.28
CA PHE A 167 -50.49 -0.15 -7.66
C PHE A 167 -50.78 -1.13 -6.52
N GLU A 168 -51.28 -2.32 -6.83
CA GLU A 168 -51.50 -3.41 -5.86
C GLU A 168 -50.43 -4.49 -6.05
N SER A 169 -49.64 -4.76 -5.01
CA SER A 169 -48.48 -5.65 -5.05
C SER A 169 -47.46 -5.21 -6.10
N ALA A 170 -46.73 -4.13 -5.82
CA ALA A 170 -45.70 -3.63 -6.74
C ALA A 170 -44.29 -3.97 -6.25
N GLU A 171 -43.46 -4.37 -7.20
CA GLU A 171 -42.01 -4.50 -7.04
C GLU A 171 -41.33 -3.30 -7.70
N ILE A 172 -40.51 -2.61 -6.93
CA ILE A 172 -39.77 -1.42 -7.36
C ILE A 172 -38.29 -1.69 -7.17
N GLN A 173 -37.55 -1.61 -8.27
CA GLN A 173 -36.08 -1.58 -8.22
C GLN A 173 -35.62 -0.14 -7.99
N ILE A 174 -34.81 0.05 -6.96
CA ILE A 174 -34.12 1.31 -6.63
C ILE A 174 -32.61 1.09 -6.75
N ASP A 175 -31.83 2.16 -6.85
CA ASP A 175 -30.41 2.11 -7.25
C ASP A 175 -29.57 1.13 -6.41
N ASP A 176 -29.86 1.02 -5.11
CA ASP A 176 -29.13 0.16 -4.16
C ASP A 176 -30.01 -0.93 -3.50
N GLY A 177 -31.17 -1.30 -4.07
CA GLY A 177 -32.00 -2.39 -3.53
C GLY A 177 -33.36 -2.64 -4.20
N TYR A 178 -34.15 -3.48 -3.56
CA TYR A 178 -35.49 -3.87 -3.99
C TYR A 178 -36.50 -3.52 -2.91
N LEU A 179 -37.63 -2.98 -3.35
CA LEU A 179 -38.72 -2.55 -2.50
C LEU A 179 -40.02 -3.19 -2.99
N ILE A 180 -40.65 -3.98 -2.12
CA ILE A 180 -41.91 -4.66 -2.41
C ILE A 180 -42.98 -4.11 -1.49
N GLY A 181 -44.16 -3.79 -2.01
CA GLY A 181 -45.27 -3.29 -1.20
C GLY A 181 -46.61 -3.83 -1.64
N THR A 182 -47.53 -4.07 -0.69
CA THR A 182 -48.88 -4.59 -1.00
C THR A 182 -49.78 -3.52 -1.61
N GLN A 183 -49.64 -2.26 -1.17
CA GLN A 183 -50.32 -1.11 -1.73
C GLN A 183 -49.29 0.00 -1.94
N VAL A 184 -49.10 0.42 -3.18
CA VAL A 184 -48.17 1.48 -3.56
C VAL A 184 -48.96 2.64 -4.16
N LYS A 185 -48.70 3.85 -3.67
CA LYS A 185 -49.35 5.08 -4.12
C LYS A 185 -48.29 6.10 -4.50
N ASN A 186 -48.18 6.37 -5.78
CA ASN A 186 -47.35 7.45 -6.30
C ASN A 186 -48.14 8.76 -6.33
N VAL A 187 -47.72 9.77 -5.57
CA VAL A 187 -48.44 11.05 -5.47
C VAL A 187 -47.83 12.17 -6.31
N SER A 188 -46.57 12.02 -6.72
CA SER A 188 -45.83 12.95 -7.59
C SER A 188 -44.75 12.16 -8.37
N ARG A 189 -43.89 12.82 -9.14
CA ARG A 189 -42.74 12.12 -9.75
C ARG A 189 -41.71 11.64 -8.73
N THR A 190 -41.72 12.19 -7.52
CA THR A 190 -40.65 12.00 -6.54
C THR A 190 -41.12 11.37 -5.24
N GLU A 191 -42.43 11.26 -4.99
CA GLU A 191 -42.95 10.77 -3.72
C GLU A 191 -43.86 9.55 -3.89
N VAL A 192 -43.42 8.42 -3.31
CA VAL A 192 -44.14 7.14 -3.33
C VAL A 192 -44.45 6.71 -1.90
N PHE A 193 -45.70 6.40 -1.60
CA PHE A 193 -46.11 5.81 -0.32
C PHE A 193 -46.38 4.32 -0.50
N ILE A 194 -45.97 3.53 0.50
CA ILE A 194 -46.03 2.07 0.44
C ILE A 194 -46.60 1.56 1.77
N GLU A 195 -47.60 0.69 1.68
CA GLU A 195 -48.14 -0.06 2.81
C GLU A 195 -47.60 -1.49 2.81
N ASP A 196 -47.33 -2.02 4.01
CA ASP A 196 -46.69 -3.32 4.25
C ASP A 196 -45.45 -3.55 3.36
N GLY A 197 -44.56 -2.57 3.39
CA GLY A 197 -43.34 -2.55 2.59
C GLY A 197 -42.28 -3.51 3.11
N ILE A 198 -41.54 -4.10 2.19
CA ILE A 198 -40.34 -4.91 2.41
C ILE A 198 -39.20 -4.29 1.62
N TYR A 199 -38.12 -3.93 2.30
CA TYR A 199 -36.90 -3.41 1.68
C TYR A 199 -35.72 -4.35 1.92
N SER A 200 -34.95 -4.65 0.86
CA SER A 200 -33.73 -5.43 0.94
C SER A 200 -32.75 -5.08 -0.18
N THR A 201 -31.44 -5.19 0.06
CA THR A 201 -30.45 -5.20 -1.04
C THR A 201 -30.31 -6.59 -1.68
N CYS A 202 -31.02 -7.60 -1.16
CA CYS A 202 -31.11 -8.90 -1.78
C CYS A 202 -32.13 -8.92 -2.91
N PRO A 203 -31.86 -9.69 -3.99
CA PRO A 203 -32.84 -9.93 -5.02
C PRO A 203 -34.14 -10.52 -4.44
N PRO A 204 -35.29 -10.14 -5.00
CA PRO A 204 -36.60 -10.47 -4.46
C PRO A 204 -36.94 -11.96 -4.54
N ASP A 205 -36.35 -12.69 -5.48
CA ASP A 205 -36.47 -14.16 -5.56
C ASP A 205 -35.97 -14.85 -4.28
N HIS A 206 -34.94 -14.29 -3.63
CA HIS A 206 -34.26 -14.86 -2.47
C HIS A 206 -33.78 -13.77 -1.50
N MET A 207 -34.69 -13.25 -0.67
CA MET A 207 -34.36 -12.26 0.36
C MET A 207 -33.76 -12.91 1.61
N TYR A 208 -32.44 -13.07 1.67
CA TYR A 208 -31.74 -13.60 2.85
C TYR A 208 -31.88 -12.73 4.10
N TYR A 209 -32.17 -11.45 3.91
CA TYR A 209 -32.59 -10.54 4.97
C TYR A 209 -33.51 -9.49 4.35
N TYR A 210 -34.38 -8.87 5.14
CA TYR A 210 -35.17 -7.72 4.73
C TYR A 210 -35.70 -6.94 5.93
N ILE A 211 -36.08 -5.68 5.69
CA ILE A 211 -36.75 -4.84 6.67
C ILE A 211 -38.21 -4.74 6.27
N LYS A 212 -39.11 -5.21 7.14
CA LYS A 212 -40.55 -5.14 6.93
C LYS A 212 -41.13 -4.02 7.77
N ALA A 213 -41.88 -3.11 7.16
CA ALA A 213 -42.54 -2.01 7.87
C ALA A 213 -43.97 -1.84 7.38
N ARG A 214 -44.87 -1.47 8.29
CA ARG A 214 -46.29 -1.28 7.93
C ARG A 214 -46.50 -0.09 6.99
N ARG A 215 -45.68 0.95 7.12
CA ARG A 215 -45.73 2.14 6.25
C ARG A 215 -44.32 2.55 5.88
N MET A 216 -44.09 2.77 4.59
CA MET A 216 -42.87 3.35 4.03
C MET A 216 -43.20 4.53 3.10
N LYS A 217 -42.27 5.47 2.97
CA LYS A 217 -42.34 6.58 2.01
C LYS A 217 -41.00 6.66 1.29
N VAL A 218 -40.99 6.66 -0.02
CA VAL A 218 -39.81 6.94 -0.85
C VAL A 218 -39.88 8.39 -1.34
N VAL A 219 -38.78 9.13 -1.23
CA VAL A 219 -38.63 10.51 -1.69
C VAL A 219 -37.45 10.59 -2.67
N ASP A 220 -37.63 11.27 -3.80
CA ASP A 220 -36.64 11.51 -4.86
C ASP A 220 -35.97 10.24 -5.40
N GLU A 221 -36.65 9.09 -5.31
CA GLU A 221 -36.11 7.75 -5.63
C GLU A 221 -34.89 7.33 -4.79
N GLU A 222 -34.48 8.16 -3.83
CA GLU A 222 -33.23 8.03 -3.08
C GLU A 222 -33.41 7.97 -1.56
N GLU A 223 -34.57 8.27 -0.98
CA GLU A 223 -34.74 8.25 0.49
C GLU A 223 -35.96 7.46 0.93
N ILE A 224 -35.76 6.38 1.69
CA ILE A 224 -36.84 5.52 2.20
C ILE A 224 -37.08 5.81 3.68
N PHE A 225 -38.20 6.41 4.02
CA PHE A 225 -38.68 6.56 5.39
C PHE A 225 -39.57 5.39 5.77
N PHE A 226 -39.50 4.91 7.00
CA PHE A 226 -40.36 3.82 7.49
C PHE A 226 -40.82 4.06 8.94
N THR A 227 -41.94 3.45 9.30
CA THR A 227 -42.46 3.44 10.67
C THR A 227 -42.78 2.01 11.12
N ASN A 228 -42.46 1.67 12.36
CA ASN A 228 -42.62 0.33 12.95
C ASN A 228 -42.01 -0.76 12.06
N ALA A 229 -40.75 -0.59 11.71
CA ALA A 229 -40.02 -1.55 10.91
C ALA A 229 -39.38 -2.64 11.79
N GLN A 230 -39.34 -3.86 11.30
CA GLN A 230 -38.69 -4.99 11.94
C GLN A 230 -37.73 -5.65 10.94
N LEU A 231 -36.54 -5.98 11.42
CA LEU A 231 -35.55 -6.72 10.64
C LEU A 231 -35.87 -8.21 10.65
N PHE A 232 -35.81 -8.83 9.48
CA PHE A 232 -35.89 -10.28 9.31
C PHE A 232 -34.58 -10.76 8.69
N ILE A 233 -34.02 -11.84 9.23
CA ILE A 233 -32.85 -12.53 8.69
C ILE A 233 -33.26 -13.98 8.47
N LEU A 234 -33.15 -14.50 7.25
CA LEU A 234 -33.62 -15.83 6.87
C LEU A 234 -35.08 -16.08 7.30
N ASP A 235 -35.95 -15.09 7.07
CA ASP A 235 -37.37 -15.07 7.49
C ASP A 235 -37.60 -15.12 9.01
N ILE A 236 -36.55 -15.07 9.84
CA ILE A 236 -36.66 -15.04 11.29
C ILE A 236 -36.77 -13.58 11.76
N PRO A 237 -37.85 -13.20 12.48
CA PRO A 237 -38.00 -11.87 13.03
C PRO A 237 -36.93 -11.61 14.09
N TYR A 238 -36.08 -10.61 13.87
CA TYR A 238 -35.14 -10.15 14.88
C TYR A 238 -35.89 -9.30 15.93
N PRO A 239 -35.52 -9.36 17.22
CA PRO A 239 -36.26 -8.68 18.29
C PRO A 239 -36.22 -7.15 18.22
N LEU A 240 -35.36 -6.58 17.38
CA LEU A 240 -35.20 -5.13 17.22
C LEU A 240 -36.32 -4.56 16.34
N ILE A 241 -37.20 -3.75 16.94
CA ILE A 241 -38.26 -3.01 16.25
C ILE A 241 -37.89 -1.53 16.23
N PHE A 242 -37.88 -0.94 15.03
CA PHE A 242 -37.60 0.47 14.81
C PHE A 242 -38.92 1.25 14.73
N PRO A 243 -39.25 2.11 15.71
CA PRO A 243 -40.51 2.86 15.69
C PRO A 243 -40.57 3.83 14.50
N PHE A 244 -39.43 4.41 14.13
CA PHE A 244 -39.25 5.22 12.91
C PHE A 244 -37.79 5.15 12.46
N GLY A 245 -37.53 5.34 11.17
CA GLY A 245 -36.19 5.45 10.63
C GLY A 245 -36.20 5.81 9.14
N TYR A 246 -35.01 6.00 8.57
CA TYR A 246 -34.87 6.19 7.13
C TYR A 246 -33.62 5.50 6.57
N VAL A 247 -33.75 4.89 5.39
CA VAL A 247 -32.66 4.36 4.57
C VAL A 247 -32.39 5.37 3.47
N PRO A 248 -31.28 6.11 3.51
CA PRO A 248 -30.81 6.84 2.34
C PRO A 248 -30.22 5.85 1.32
N ALA A 249 -30.68 5.93 0.08
CA ALA A 249 -30.27 5.15 -1.08
C ALA A 249 -28.98 5.68 -1.73
N GLY A 250 -28.40 6.76 -1.22
CA GLY A 250 -27.01 7.16 -1.49
C GLY A 250 -26.05 6.65 -0.42
N ILE A 251 -24.93 6.05 -0.84
CA ILE A 251 -23.77 5.84 0.04
C ILE A 251 -23.09 7.19 0.26
N ASP A 252 -23.58 7.98 1.22
CA ASP A 252 -22.81 9.15 1.65
C ASP A 252 -21.48 8.66 2.21
N ARG A 253 -20.39 9.10 1.60
CA ARG A 253 -19.01 8.80 2.02
C ARG A 253 -18.65 9.39 3.41
N ARG A 254 -19.60 10.02 4.09
CA ARG A 254 -19.42 10.94 5.23
C ARG A 254 -20.35 10.60 6.40
N ARG A 255 -20.39 9.33 6.82
CA ARG A 255 -21.27 8.87 7.91
C ARG A 255 -20.50 8.27 9.07
N SER A 256 -21.04 8.44 10.27
CA SER A 256 -20.55 7.82 11.51
C SER A 256 -21.35 6.56 11.80
N GLY A 257 -20.74 5.55 12.43
CA GLY A 257 -21.41 4.29 12.63
C GLY A 257 -20.71 3.21 13.43
N LEU A 258 -21.44 2.15 13.76
CA LEU A 258 -20.89 0.96 14.40
C LEU A 258 -19.94 0.21 13.44
N LEU A 259 -18.82 -0.25 13.99
CA LEU A 259 -17.89 -1.14 13.31
C LEU A 259 -18.46 -2.57 13.24
N GLU A 260 -18.11 -3.33 12.21
CA GLU A 260 -18.63 -4.70 12.10
C GLU A 260 -17.91 -5.64 13.07
N PRO A 261 -18.63 -6.28 14.00
CA PRO A 261 -18.01 -7.23 14.92
C PRO A 261 -17.53 -8.48 14.17
N THR A 262 -16.45 -9.08 14.68
CA THR A 262 -15.86 -10.31 14.14
C THR A 262 -15.72 -11.33 15.25
N TYR A 263 -16.15 -12.57 15.02
CA TYR A 263 -15.95 -13.64 15.99
C TYR A 263 -14.54 -14.20 15.82
N ALA A 264 -13.77 -14.15 16.90
CA ALA A 264 -12.41 -14.66 16.94
C ALA A 264 -12.31 -15.80 17.94
N PHE A 265 -11.70 -16.89 17.52
CA PHE A 265 -11.34 -18.01 18.36
C PHE A 265 -9.83 -18.05 18.40
N GLN A 266 -9.25 -17.62 19.52
CA GLN A 266 -7.82 -17.45 19.67
C GLN A 266 -7.35 -18.24 20.88
N ASN A 267 -6.46 -19.21 20.62
CA ASN A 267 -5.78 -20.06 21.61
C ASN A 267 -6.65 -20.49 22.82
N THR A 268 -7.12 -21.75 22.79
CA THR A 268 -8.01 -22.34 23.80
C THR A 268 -7.48 -22.30 25.23
N SER A 269 -6.17 -22.07 25.44
CA SER A 269 -5.55 -22.03 26.77
C SER A 269 -5.38 -20.62 27.37
N ALA A 270 -5.58 -19.51 26.63
CA ALA A 270 -5.30 -18.17 27.14
C ALA A 270 -6.40 -17.10 26.92
N ARG A 271 -7.03 -17.04 25.74
CA ARG A 271 -8.05 -16.00 25.44
C ARG A 271 -9.45 -16.57 25.20
N GLY A 272 -9.55 -17.77 24.62
CA GLY A 272 -10.83 -18.42 24.37
C GLY A 272 -11.62 -17.75 23.24
N ILE A 273 -12.92 -17.57 23.44
CA ILE A 273 -13.83 -17.00 22.44
C ILE A 273 -13.84 -15.48 22.63
N GLY A 274 -13.68 -14.73 21.56
CA GLY A 274 -13.73 -13.28 21.58
C GLY A 274 -14.63 -12.68 20.52
N LEU A 275 -15.12 -11.49 20.83
CA LEU A 275 -15.78 -10.59 19.90
C LEU A 275 -14.83 -9.43 19.63
N GLN A 276 -14.33 -9.35 18.40
CA GLN A 276 -13.42 -8.32 17.93
C GLN A 276 -14.14 -7.22 17.18
N ASN A 277 -13.49 -6.07 17.06
CA ASN A 277 -13.93 -4.93 16.26
C ASN A 277 -15.31 -4.39 16.68
N VAL A 278 -15.64 -4.50 17.97
CA VAL A 278 -16.83 -3.85 18.54
C VAL A 278 -16.49 -2.39 18.76
N GLY A 279 -17.12 -1.47 18.04
CA GLY A 279 -16.71 -0.08 18.17
C GLY A 279 -17.51 0.89 17.33
N TRP A 280 -17.01 2.11 17.25
CA TRP A 280 -17.65 3.24 16.59
C TRP A 280 -16.65 3.98 15.69
N PHE A 281 -17.05 4.20 14.45
CA PHE A 281 -16.47 5.13 13.49
C PHE A 281 -17.21 6.47 13.57
N GLN A 282 -16.48 7.57 13.70
CA GLN A 282 -17.01 8.92 13.74
C GLN A 282 -16.42 9.73 12.58
N TYR A 283 -17.30 10.15 11.67
CA TYR A 283 -17.03 11.27 10.77
C TYR A 283 -17.21 12.58 11.54
N ILE A 284 -16.15 13.38 11.68
CA ILE A 284 -16.21 14.66 12.41
C ILE A 284 -16.32 15.81 11.42
N ASN A 285 -15.48 15.82 10.38
CA ASN A 285 -15.56 16.75 9.25
C ASN A 285 -14.77 16.22 8.03
N ASP A 286 -14.78 16.97 6.93
CA ASP A 286 -14.12 16.63 5.66
C ASP A 286 -12.60 16.38 5.77
N TYR A 287 -11.98 16.80 6.88
CA TYR A 287 -10.54 16.68 7.11
C TYR A 287 -10.19 15.77 8.28
N PHE A 288 -11.15 15.27 9.06
CA PHE A 288 -10.90 14.54 10.29
C PHE A 288 -11.95 13.44 10.55
N THR A 289 -11.46 12.22 10.73
CA THR A 289 -12.26 11.05 11.12
C THR A 289 -11.62 10.37 12.33
N ALA A 290 -12.45 9.76 13.17
CA ALA A 290 -12.02 9.00 14.33
C ALA A 290 -12.68 7.62 14.32
N GLN A 291 -12.00 6.62 14.84
CA GLN A 291 -12.52 5.28 15.01
C GLN A 291 -12.02 4.74 16.33
N THR A 292 -12.87 4.08 17.11
CA THR A 292 -12.44 3.32 18.28
C THR A 292 -13.05 1.93 18.22
N SER A 293 -12.24 0.90 18.46
CA SER A 293 -12.64 -0.50 18.45
C SER A 293 -12.18 -1.20 19.72
N PHE A 294 -12.96 -2.19 20.13
CA PHE A 294 -12.71 -3.02 21.28
C PHE A 294 -12.80 -4.49 20.89
N ASP A 295 -11.81 -5.26 21.35
CA ASP A 295 -11.82 -6.71 21.30
C ASP A 295 -11.97 -7.22 22.73
N ILE A 296 -13.00 -8.04 22.95
CA ILE A 296 -13.35 -8.56 24.28
C ILE A 296 -13.38 -10.08 24.19
N PHE A 297 -12.67 -10.73 25.10
CA PHE A 297 -12.56 -12.19 25.15
C PHE A 297 -13.17 -12.76 26.43
N THR A 298 -13.63 -14.02 26.38
CA THR A 298 -14.23 -14.73 27.53
C THR A 298 -13.27 -14.85 28.72
N SER A 299 -11.96 -14.80 28.51
CA SER A 299 -10.96 -14.80 29.59
C SER A 299 -10.87 -13.47 30.36
N GLY A 300 -11.61 -12.43 29.95
CA GLY A 300 -11.46 -11.08 30.49
C GLY A 300 -10.31 -10.28 29.87
N THR A 301 -9.66 -10.84 28.84
CA THR A 301 -8.73 -10.08 27.98
C THR A 301 -9.48 -9.02 27.19
N PHE A 302 -8.92 -7.82 27.15
CA PHE A 302 -9.48 -6.65 26.49
C PHE A 302 -8.42 -5.92 25.68
N PHE A 303 -8.74 -5.52 24.46
CA PHE A 303 -7.90 -4.68 23.62
C PHE A 303 -8.72 -3.52 23.06
N ASN A 304 -8.21 -2.30 23.18
CA ASN A 304 -8.72 -1.11 22.52
C ASN A 304 -7.73 -0.64 21.45
N GLU A 305 -8.25 -0.31 20.28
CA GLU A 305 -7.54 0.47 19.26
C GLU A 305 -8.36 1.71 18.91
N SER A 306 -7.75 2.88 19.01
CA SER A 306 -8.33 4.15 18.60
C SER A 306 -7.51 4.75 17.47
N ARG A 307 -8.13 4.99 16.32
CA ARG A 307 -7.51 5.51 15.10
C ARG A 307 -8.11 6.86 14.75
N PHE A 308 -7.27 7.87 14.64
CA PHE A 308 -7.62 9.22 14.21
C PHE A 308 -6.94 9.49 12.89
N GLN A 309 -7.68 9.87 11.86
CA GLN A 309 -7.14 10.18 10.54
C GLN A 309 -7.45 11.63 10.23
N TYR A 310 -6.46 12.36 9.75
CA TYR A 310 -6.62 13.74 9.33
C TYR A 310 -5.97 13.98 7.98
N ARG A 311 -6.62 14.75 7.11
CA ARG A 311 -6.10 15.06 5.78
C ARG A 311 -6.69 16.34 5.24
N LYS A 312 -5.83 17.27 4.86
CA LYS A 312 -6.15 18.43 4.02
C LYS A 312 -5.23 18.42 2.81
N THR A 313 -5.80 18.12 1.64
CA THR A 313 -5.07 18.01 0.36
C THR A 313 -4.20 19.23 0.11
N GLY A 314 -2.92 19.01 -0.19
CA GLY A 314 -1.94 20.08 -0.44
C GLY A 314 -1.32 20.71 0.81
N ASN A 315 -1.79 20.38 2.03
CA ASN A 315 -1.27 20.93 3.26
C ASN A 315 -0.70 19.85 4.18
N TYR A 316 -1.53 18.92 4.64
CA TYR A 316 -1.10 17.88 5.56
C TYR A 316 -1.95 16.61 5.42
N ASN A 317 -1.38 15.48 5.78
CA ASN A 317 -2.07 14.23 5.96
C ASN A 317 -1.42 13.43 7.11
N GLY A 318 -2.20 12.59 7.76
CA GLY A 318 -1.67 11.76 8.82
C GLY A 318 -2.70 10.87 9.51
N SER A 319 -2.19 10.01 10.38
CA SER A 319 -2.98 9.11 11.20
C SER A 319 -2.32 8.90 12.55
N ILE A 320 -3.11 8.86 13.62
CA ILE A 320 -2.69 8.52 14.98
C ILE A 320 -3.41 7.23 15.36
N ILE A 321 -2.68 6.23 15.84
CA ILE A 321 -3.21 4.97 16.35
C ILE A 321 -2.76 4.84 17.81
N LEU A 322 -3.72 4.74 18.70
CA LEU A 322 -3.53 4.45 20.12
C LEU A 322 -4.01 3.03 20.37
N GLY A 323 -3.13 2.18 20.89
CA GLY A 323 -3.44 0.80 21.27
C GLY A 323 -3.24 0.59 22.76
N TYR A 324 -4.20 -0.04 23.42
CA TYR A 324 -4.10 -0.46 24.81
C TYR A 324 -4.67 -1.86 24.96
N SER A 325 -3.92 -2.79 25.54
CA SER A 325 -4.41 -4.13 25.83
C SER A 325 -4.09 -4.54 27.27
N SER A 326 -5.05 -5.20 27.91
CA SER A 326 -4.88 -5.94 29.16
C SER A 326 -5.22 -7.39 28.87
N GLU A 327 -4.19 -8.24 28.90
CA GLU A 327 -4.33 -9.67 28.70
C GLU A 327 -4.27 -10.38 30.05
N ARG A 328 -5.28 -11.22 30.28
CA ARG A 328 -5.41 -12.10 31.43
C ARG A 328 -6.05 -13.42 30.98
N GLY A 329 -5.58 -14.54 31.51
CA GLY A 329 -6.10 -15.87 31.19
C GLY A 329 -6.90 -16.50 32.32
N LEU A 330 -6.36 -16.41 33.55
CA LEU A 330 -6.95 -16.94 34.78
C LEU A 330 -7.75 -15.87 35.52
N GLU A 331 -8.53 -16.29 36.51
CA GLU A 331 -9.21 -15.36 37.42
C GLU A 331 -8.20 -14.78 38.43
N PRO A 332 -8.39 -13.54 38.91
CA PRO A 332 -7.49 -12.93 39.91
C PRO A 332 -7.32 -13.74 41.20
N THR A 333 -8.24 -14.65 41.48
CA THR A 333 -8.24 -15.56 42.64
C THR A 333 -7.42 -16.83 42.43
N ASP A 334 -7.04 -17.15 41.20
CA ASP A 334 -6.34 -18.39 40.88
C ASP A 334 -4.83 -18.30 41.17
N PRO A 335 -4.21 -19.36 41.73
CA PRO A 335 -2.76 -19.44 41.86
C PRO A 335 -2.08 -19.33 40.47
N GLY A 336 -1.22 -18.33 40.29
CA GLY A 336 -0.55 -18.08 39.01
C GLY A 336 -1.23 -17.05 38.10
N PHE A 337 -2.21 -16.28 38.61
CA PHE A 337 -2.75 -15.13 37.90
C PHE A 337 -1.65 -14.13 37.50
N THR A 338 -1.60 -13.79 36.21
CA THR A 338 -0.75 -12.72 35.68
C THR A 338 -1.56 -11.82 34.76
N GLU A 339 -1.45 -10.51 34.94
CA GLU A 339 -2.03 -9.51 34.06
C GLU A 339 -0.90 -8.82 33.28
N THR A 340 -0.95 -8.89 31.94
CA THR A 340 0.02 -8.17 31.09
C THR A 340 -0.64 -6.98 30.42
N LYS A 341 -0.11 -5.78 30.64
CA LYS A 341 -0.59 -4.53 30.02
C LYS A 341 0.36 -4.10 28.92
N THR A 342 -0.17 -3.91 27.72
CA THR A 342 0.61 -3.47 26.56
C THR A 342 0.03 -2.18 25.97
N ARG A 343 0.90 -1.32 25.47
CA ARG A 343 0.52 -0.01 24.91
C ARG A 343 1.22 0.24 23.58
N ARG A 344 0.56 0.99 22.70
CA ARG A 344 1.11 1.47 21.44
C ARG A 344 0.65 2.89 21.14
N LEU A 345 1.57 3.71 20.66
CA LEU A 345 1.34 4.98 19.99
C LEU A 345 2.01 4.91 18.63
N ALA A 346 1.23 4.90 17.55
CA ALA A 346 1.74 5.10 16.21
C ALA A 346 1.21 6.41 15.64
N LEU A 347 2.08 7.22 15.03
CA LEU A 347 1.73 8.47 14.38
C LEU A 347 2.43 8.52 13.02
N THR A 348 1.66 8.64 11.96
CA THR A 348 2.15 9.00 10.63
C THR A 348 1.69 10.42 10.33
N HIS A 349 2.60 11.29 9.90
CA HIS A 349 2.31 12.68 9.55
C HIS A 349 3.17 13.10 8.37
N ASP A 350 2.58 13.80 7.42
CA ASP A 350 3.26 14.46 6.31
C ASP A 350 2.60 15.82 6.10
N GLN A 351 3.41 16.89 6.14
CA GLN A 351 2.95 18.27 6.03
C GLN A 351 3.87 19.06 5.12
N GLN A 352 3.30 19.47 3.99
CA GLN A 352 3.91 20.42 3.07
C GLN A 352 3.76 21.83 3.67
N LEU A 353 4.84 22.37 4.22
CA LEU A 353 4.87 23.74 4.77
C LEU A 353 4.98 24.79 3.67
N SER A 354 5.69 24.46 2.58
CA SER A 354 5.78 25.23 1.33
C SER A 354 6.19 24.30 0.19
N PRO A 355 6.16 24.68 -1.11
CA PRO A 355 6.69 23.85 -2.21
C PRO A 355 8.14 23.36 -2.00
N TYR A 356 8.87 24.01 -1.10
CA TYR A 356 10.27 23.83 -0.82
C TYR A 356 10.55 23.19 0.55
N ALA A 357 9.52 23.06 1.41
CA ALA A 357 9.65 22.61 2.78
C ALA A 357 8.62 21.51 3.11
N ASN A 358 9.09 20.36 3.60
CA ASN A 358 8.23 19.27 4.05
C ASN A 358 8.63 18.81 5.47
N LEU A 359 7.64 18.55 6.30
CA LEU A 359 7.78 17.92 7.61
C LEU A 359 7.09 16.56 7.56
N SER A 360 7.83 15.48 7.83
CA SER A 360 7.28 14.13 7.91
C SER A 360 7.65 13.47 9.23
N ALA A 361 6.71 12.77 9.85
CA ALA A 361 6.94 11.97 11.05
C ALA A 361 6.33 10.58 10.89
N ASN A 362 7.08 9.56 11.31
CA ASN A 362 6.63 8.19 11.46
C ASN A 362 7.09 7.72 12.84
N ILE A 363 6.22 7.83 13.83
CA ILE A 363 6.49 7.46 15.21
C ILE A 363 5.77 6.13 15.48
N ASN A 364 6.47 5.17 16.06
CA ASN A 364 5.93 3.91 16.53
C ASN A 364 6.58 3.60 17.88
N LEU A 365 5.89 3.95 18.96
CA LEU A 365 6.28 3.63 20.33
C LEU A 365 5.36 2.52 20.82
N ARG A 366 5.94 1.42 21.32
CA ARG A 366 5.16 0.27 21.79
C ARG A 366 5.86 -0.47 22.92
N SER A 367 5.08 -1.18 23.72
CA SER A 367 5.61 -2.23 24.60
C SER A 367 6.21 -3.36 23.76
N ALA A 368 7.24 -4.04 24.29
CA ALA A 368 7.95 -5.13 23.61
C ALA A 368 7.00 -6.21 23.05
N ASP A 369 6.08 -6.68 23.89
CA ASP A 369 5.17 -7.77 23.57
C ASP A 369 3.91 -7.33 22.79
N PHE A 370 3.76 -6.04 22.49
CA PHE A 370 2.49 -5.52 21.95
C PHE A 370 2.05 -6.25 20.67
N PHE A 371 2.94 -6.44 19.70
CA PHE A 371 2.61 -7.16 18.46
C PHE A 371 2.49 -8.67 18.66
N GLN A 372 3.34 -9.28 19.49
CA GLN A 372 3.22 -10.69 19.84
C GLN A 372 1.88 -11.03 20.52
N ARG A 373 1.23 -10.06 21.15
CA ARG A 373 -0.06 -10.29 21.83
C ARG A 373 -1.26 -9.86 20.98
N ASN A 374 -1.16 -8.75 20.25
CA ASN A 374 -2.31 -8.11 19.63
C ASN A 374 -2.30 -8.12 18.10
N SER A 375 -1.21 -8.52 17.44
CA SER A 375 -1.17 -8.62 15.96
C SER A 375 -1.36 -10.05 15.47
N PHE A 376 -2.11 -10.17 14.36
CA PHE A 376 -2.29 -11.40 13.58
C PHE A 376 -1.34 -11.49 12.37
N ASN A 377 -0.55 -10.43 12.11
CA ASN A 377 0.45 -10.39 11.06
C ASN A 377 1.74 -11.07 11.56
N LEU A 378 2.18 -12.12 10.85
CA LEU A 378 3.36 -12.91 11.21
C LEU A 378 4.64 -12.06 11.26
N ASP A 379 4.81 -11.10 10.34
CA ASP A 379 5.99 -10.24 10.29
C ASP A 379 6.03 -9.27 11.48
N GLU A 380 4.88 -8.69 11.87
CA GLU A 380 4.79 -7.80 13.04
C GLU A 380 5.06 -8.55 14.34
N ARG A 381 4.60 -9.80 14.46
CA ARG A 381 4.83 -10.64 15.65
C ARG A 381 6.30 -11.01 15.83
N ALA A 382 7.03 -11.18 14.73
CA ALA A 382 8.47 -11.46 14.74
C ALA A 382 9.33 -10.21 14.98
N GLU A 383 8.74 -9.01 14.96
CA GLU A 383 9.49 -7.76 15.08
C GLU A 383 9.98 -7.52 16.53
N THR A 384 11.30 -7.56 16.73
CA THR A 384 11.94 -7.34 18.05
C THR A 384 12.39 -5.91 18.29
N SER A 385 12.23 -5.03 17.30
CA SER A 385 12.65 -3.63 17.37
C SER A 385 11.50 -2.69 17.05
N SER A 386 11.62 -1.42 17.43
CA SER A 386 10.74 -0.36 16.95
C SER A 386 11.56 0.85 16.53
N SER A 387 11.26 1.40 15.36
CA SER A 387 11.87 2.64 14.86
C SER A 387 10.85 3.76 14.80
N SER A 388 11.23 4.94 15.27
CA SER A 388 10.49 6.18 15.11
C SER A 388 11.39 7.25 14.47
N ARG A 389 10.88 7.96 13.47
CA ARG A 389 11.62 9.00 12.76
C ARG A 389 10.78 10.27 12.61
N ILE A 390 11.42 11.41 12.83
CA ILE A 390 10.91 12.73 12.46
C ILE A 390 11.92 13.35 11.51
N SER A 391 11.46 13.95 10.42
CA SER A 391 12.33 14.65 9.48
C SER A 391 11.69 15.89 8.89
N TYR A 392 12.47 16.97 8.90
CA TYR A 392 12.20 18.21 8.20
C TYR A 392 13.18 18.33 7.03
N ARG A 393 12.70 18.71 5.86
CA ARG A 393 13.52 18.96 4.67
C ARG A 393 13.15 20.31 4.09
N TYR A 394 14.18 21.08 3.74
CA TYR A 394 14.08 22.33 3.01
C TYR A 394 15.03 22.29 1.81
N ASN A 395 14.50 22.58 0.62
CA ASN A 395 15.27 22.73 -0.60
C ASN A 395 15.19 24.19 -1.04
N HIS A 396 16.32 24.87 -1.23
CA HIS A 396 16.28 26.24 -1.72
C HIS A 396 15.52 26.33 -3.06
N PRO A 397 14.70 27.35 -3.32
CA PRO A 397 13.88 27.44 -4.55
C PRO A 397 14.68 27.32 -5.86
N GLU A 398 15.87 27.91 -5.91
CA GLU A 398 16.78 27.83 -7.06
C GLU A 398 17.68 26.58 -7.06
N GLY A 399 17.48 25.68 -6.09
CA GLY A 399 18.26 24.46 -5.92
C GLY A 399 19.72 24.68 -5.53
N VAL A 400 20.06 25.83 -4.92
CA VAL A 400 21.44 26.20 -4.54
C VAL A 400 21.95 25.38 -3.36
N TYR A 401 21.08 25.06 -2.41
CA TYR A 401 21.40 24.21 -1.28
C TYR A 401 20.18 23.41 -0.84
N ASN A 402 20.43 22.32 -0.12
CA ASN A 402 19.44 21.59 0.64
C ASN A 402 19.82 21.54 2.11
N PHE A 403 18.81 21.53 2.94
CA PHE A 403 18.90 21.44 4.38
C PHE A 403 17.91 20.40 4.86
N SER A 404 18.33 19.53 5.77
CA SER A 404 17.42 18.60 6.42
C SER A 404 17.82 18.37 7.85
N VAL A 405 16.83 18.22 8.72
CA VAL A 405 16.99 17.85 10.12
C VAL A 405 16.18 16.59 10.34
N SER A 406 16.78 15.58 10.96
CA SER A 406 16.05 14.37 11.32
C SER A 406 16.44 13.85 12.68
N SER A 407 15.49 13.23 13.35
CA SER A 407 15.72 12.47 14.58
C SER A 407 15.17 11.07 14.39
N ASN A 408 15.96 10.07 14.79
CA ASN A 408 15.64 8.66 14.64
C ASN A 408 15.84 7.94 15.98
N LEU A 409 14.75 7.44 16.54
CA LEU A 409 14.74 6.59 17.73
C LEU A 409 14.65 5.13 17.29
N ASN A 410 15.56 4.29 17.73
CA ASN A 410 15.53 2.84 17.54
C ASN A 410 15.55 2.17 18.91
N GLN A 411 14.52 1.38 19.19
CA GLN A 411 14.41 0.56 20.39
C GLN A 411 14.56 -0.89 19.99
N GLN A 412 15.41 -1.62 20.70
CA GLN A 412 15.61 -3.04 20.50
C GLN A 412 15.18 -3.76 21.77
N PHE A 413 14.04 -4.45 21.71
CA PHE A 413 13.37 -5.02 22.87
C PHE A 413 14.06 -6.27 23.39
N ASN A 414 14.80 -7.00 22.55
CA ASN A 414 15.52 -8.19 22.97
C ASN A 414 16.76 -7.90 23.84
N THR A 415 17.27 -6.67 23.87
CA THR A 415 18.41 -6.25 24.71
C THR A 415 18.05 -5.08 25.62
N ASN A 416 16.80 -4.61 25.59
CA ASN A 416 16.33 -3.40 26.27
C ASN A 416 17.20 -2.15 25.96
N THR A 417 17.78 -2.10 24.75
CA THR A 417 18.64 -0.99 24.35
C THR A 417 17.88 0.03 23.52
N THR A 418 18.08 1.31 23.79
CA THR A 418 17.47 2.40 23.02
C THR A 418 18.55 3.33 22.47
N ARG A 419 18.48 3.65 21.18
CA ARG A 419 19.36 4.62 20.53
C ARG A 419 18.52 5.74 19.92
N LEU A 420 18.78 6.97 20.34
CA LEU A 420 18.22 8.17 19.72
C LEU A 420 19.35 8.90 18.98
N THR A 421 19.32 8.86 17.65
CA THR A 421 20.21 9.64 16.79
C THR A 421 19.43 10.86 16.31
N GLY A 422 19.70 12.03 16.90
CA GLY A 422 18.94 13.22 16.60
C GLY A 422 19.10 14.34 17.65
N PRO A 423 19.05 15.61 17.23
CA PRO A 423 18.92 16.07 15.85
C PRO A 423 20.17 15.79 15.00
N GLU A 424 19.95 15.21 13.81
CA GLU A 424 20.94 15.09 12.75
C GLU A 424 20.61 16.10 11.66
N THR A 425 21.49 17.07 11.45
CA THR A 425 21.34 18.13 10.47
C THR A 425 22.27 17.89 9.31
N ASN A 426 21.73 17.81 8.11
CA ASN A 426 22.49 17.73 6.86
C ASN A 426 22.27 18.99 6.05
N PHE A 427 23.36 19.68 5.74
CA PHE A 427 23.37 20.83 4.84
C PHE A 427 24.29 20.54 3.66
N SER A 428 23.76 20.56 2.44
CA SER A 428 24.54 20.28 1.24
C SER A 428 24.36 21.41 0.23
N LEU A 429 25.46 21.93 -0.30
CA LEU A 429 25.45 22.85 -1.43
C LEU A 429 25.26 22.07 -2.74
N ARG A 430 24.66 22.71 -3.75
CA ARG A 430 24.68 22.20 -5.12
C ARG A 430 26.13 22.15 -5.59
N GLN A 431 26.49 21.05 -6.24
CA GLN A 431 27.80 20.92 -6.88
C GLN A 431 28.02 22.09 -7.83
N PHE A 432 29.16 22.75 -7.71
CA PHE A 432 29.54 23.88 -8.55
C PHE A 432 30.94 23.67 -9.12
N SER A 433 31.20 24.28 -10.28
CA SER A 433 32.49 24.21 -10.95
C SER A 433 33.14 25.59 -10.89
N PRO A 434 34.07 25.83 -9.94
CA PRO A 434 34.57 27.18 -9.65
C PRO A 434 35.30 27.84 -10.82
N PHE A 435 35.83 27.04 -11.75
CA PHE A 435 36.57 27.53 -12.92
C PHE A 435 35.78 27.46 -14.22
N LYS A 436 34.48 27.12 -14.17
CA LYS A 436 33.66 27.03 -15.37
C LYS A 436 33.47 28.43 -15.96
N SER A 437 33.73 28.59 -17.25
CA SER A 437 33.54 29.86 -17.94
C SER A 437 32.07 30.30 -17.99
N SER A 438 31.83 31.60 -17.92
CA SER A 438 30.49 32.22 -18.00
C SER A 438 29.88 32.16 -19.41
N SER A 439 30.66 31.75 -20.42
CA SER A 439 30.24 31.60 -21.81
C SER A 439 30.36 30.13 -22.25
N PRO A 440 29.50 29.24 -21.72
CA PRO A 440 29.56 27.82 -22.06
C PRO A 440 29.37 27.59 -23.56
N GLY A 441 30.31 26.85 -24.19
CA GLY A 441 30.20 26.40 -25.58
C GLY A 441 31.11 27.08 -26.61
N VAL A 442 31.88 28.11 -26.24
CA VAL A 442 32.87 28.73 -27.13
C VAL A 442 34.24 28.05 -26.94
N GLY A 443 34.40 26.85 -27.51
CA GLY A 443 35.65 26.08 -27.49
C GLY A 443 35.58 24.73 -26.75
N GLN A 444 36.65 23.94 -26.82
CA GLN A 444 36.79 22.74 -25.99
C GLN A 444 37.03 23.15 -24.54
N GLU A 445 36.16 22.72 -23.62
CA GLU A 445 36.34 22.98 -22.18
C GLU A 445 37.68 22.42 -21.71
N SER A 446 38.46 23.27 -21.02
CA SER A 446 39.73 22.83 -20.43
C SER A 446 39.47 21.89 -19.24
N TRP A 447 40.44 21.02 -18.93
CA TRP A 447 40.30 20.04 -17.85
C TRP A 447 40.00 20.67 -16.48
N TYR A 448 40.52 21.88 -16.22
CA TYR A 448 40.28 22.60 -14.97
C TYR A 448 38.84 23.17 -14.87
N GLU A 449 38.18 23.45 -16.00
CA GLU A 449 36.77 23.88 -16.03
C GLU A 449 35.82 22.75 -15.60
N ARG A 450 36.30 21.50 -15.69
CA ARG A 450 35.62 20.28 -15.24
C ARG A 450 35.91 19.92 -13.78
N ILE A 451 36.68 20.75 -13.08
CA ILE A 451 36.82 20.65 -11.63
C ILE A 451 35.48 21.01 -11.02
N SER A 452 34.99 20.13 -10.16
CA SER A 452 33.74 20.33 -9.46
C SER A 452 33.96 20.17 -7.97
N VAL A 453 33.27 21.01 -7.21
CA VAL A 453 33.31 21.03 -5.76
C VAL A 453 31.93 20.69 -5.24
N ASN A 454 31.89 19.75 -4.31
CA ASN A 454 30.69 19.34 -3.62
C ASN A 454 30.95 19.42 -2.12
N TYR A 455 30.14 20.23 -1.44
CA TYR A 455 30.33 20.60 -0.05
C TYR A 455 29.13 20.18 0.80
N ARG A 456 29.38 19.39 1.85
CA ARG A 456 28.35 18.85 2.73
C ARG A 456 28.75 18.99 4.18
N ASN A 457 27.78 19.28 5.02
CA ASN A 457 27.95 19.45 6.46
C ASN A 457 26.95 18.55 7.16
N ASN A 458 27.42 17.87 8.21
CA ASN A 458 26.61 16.95 8.99
C ASN A 458 26.87 17.24 10.47
N PHE A 459 25.87 17.78 11.15
CA PHE A 459 25.81 17.78 12.61
C PHE A 459 25.04 16.55 13.05
N ARG A 460 25.50 15.87 14.08
CA ARG A 460 24.77 14.73 14.65
C ARG A 460 24.92 14.73 16.16
N SER A 461 23.83 14.43 16.85
CA SER A 461 23.85 13.97 18.24
C SER A 461 23.33 12.54 18.36
N GLN A 462 23.82 11.83 19.37
CA GLN A 462 23.43 10.47 19.68
C GLN A 462 23.35 10.28 21.19
N TYR A 463 22.22 9.74 21.60
CA TYR A 463 21.97 9.21 22.92
C TYR A 463 21.84 7.68 22.82
N ASN A 464 22.56 6.96 23.67
CA ASN A 464 22.50 5.51 23.77
C ASN A 464 22.12 5.15 25.20
N PHE A 465 21.09 4.32 25.36
CA PHE A 465 20.70 3.73 26.63
C PHE A 465 20.91 2.23 26.55
N VAL A 466 21.86 1.73 27.33
CA VAL A 466 22.17 0.31 27.49
C VAL A 466 22.17 0.03 28.99
N PRO A 467 21.09 -0.54 29.54
CA PRO A 467 21.02 -0.77 30.99
C PRO A 467 22.03 -1.85 31.42
N ILE A 468 22.60 -1.68 32.61
CA ILE A 468 23.53 -2.67 33.22
C ILE A 468 22.80 -4.00 33.41
N ASP A 469 21.62 -3.95 34.03
CA ASP A 469 20.75 -5.10 34.25
C ASP A 469 19.53 -5.04 33.33
N ARG A 470 19.53 -5.85 32.28
CA ARG A 470 18.48 -5.87 31.26
C ARG A 470 17.08 -6.09 31.85
N ASP A 471 16.96 -7.10 32.73
CA ASP A 471 15.68 -7.65 33.18
C ASP A 471 15.13 -6.95 34.44
N THR A 472 15.99 -6.22 35.17
CA THR A 472 15.66 -5.52 36.42
C THR A 472 15.94 -4.02 36.36
N ALA A 473 16.01 -3.43 35.16
CA ALA A 473 16.24 -2.00 35.00
C ALA A 473 15.10 -1.18 35.62
N ASP A 474 15.36 -0.54 36.76
CA ASP A 474 14.39 0.31 37.47
C ASP A 474 14.14 1.65 36.77
N VAL A 475 15.16 2.17 36.09
CA VAL A 475 15.11 3.44 35.34
C VAL A 475 14.77 3.15 33.88
N ASN A 476 13.76 3.84 33.34
CA ASN A 476 13.44 3.72 31.92
C ASN A 476 14.29 4.67 31.05
N TRP A 477 14.51 4.29 29.78
CA TRP A 477 15.32 5.07 28.83
C TRP A 477 14.85 6.53 28.66
N PHE A 478 13.55 6.80 28.79
CA PHE A 478 13.02 8.15 28.61
C PHE A 478 13.33 9.05 29.81
N GLN A 479 13.26 8.51 31.03
CA GLN A 479 13.73 9.18 32.24
C GLN A 479 15.24 9.42 32.18
N ALA A 480 16.01 8.41 31.77
CA ALA A 480 17.45 8.52 31.60
C ALA A 480 17.83 9.56 30.53
N LEU A 481 17.05 9.70 29.44
CA LEU A 481 17.25 10.73 28.42
C LEU A 481 17.05 12.16 28.93
N LEU A 482 16.13 12.36 29.88
CA LEU A 482 15.84 13.68 30.44
C LEU A 482 16.72 14.02 31.64
N ASN A 483 17.35 13.03 32.28
CA ASN A 483 18.17 13.22 33.48
C ASN A 483 19.52 12.49 33.37
N PRO A 484 20.64 13.22 33.22
CA PRO A 484 21.99 12.63 33.14
C PRO A 484 22.37 11.77 34.36
N SER A 485 21.87 12.08 35.56
CA SER A 485 22.18 11.29 36.76
C SER A 485 21.56 9.91 36.72
N LEU A 486 20.29 9.82 36.30
CA LEU A 486 19.58 8.55 36.10
C LEU A 486 20.17 7.76 34.93
N HIS A 487 20.70 8.43 33.90
CA HIS A 487 21.46 7.77 32.85
C HIS A 487 22.70 7.06 33.40
N ARG A 488 23.51 7.75 34.18
CA ARG A 488 24.71 7.19 34.81
C ARG A 488 24.36 6.02 35.73
N GLU A 489 23.33 6.16 36.55
CA GLU A 489 22.86 5.10 37.44
C GLU A 489 22.44 3.84 36.66
N ALA A 490 21.67 4.03 35.58
CA ALA A 490 21.12 2.92 34.81
C ALA A 490 22.14 2.22 33.89
N THR A 491 23.11 2.98 33.35
CA THR A 491 24.03 2.51 32.29
C THR A 491 25.48 2.37 32.74
N GLY A 492 25.85 3.01 33.86
CA GLY A 492 27.25 3.15 34.29
C GLY A 492 28.06 4.14 33.44
N GLU A 493 27.46 4.78 32.44
CA GLU A 493 28.15 5.70 31.54
C GLU A 493 27.98 7.17 31.96
N ASP A 494 29.10 7.86 32.18
CA ASP A 494 29.13 9.29 32.47
C ASP A 494 28.63 10.17 31.33
N ARG A 495 28.84 9.73 30.08
CA ARG A 495 28.55 10.52 28.90
C ARG A 495 27.10 10.34 28.46
N HIS A 496 26.26 11.28 28.89
CA HIS A 496 24.84 11.25 28.59
C HIS A 496 24.51 11.41 27.09
N ILE A 497 25.12 12.36 26.38
CA ILE A 497 24.87 12.61 24.95
C ILE A 497 26.19 12.85 24.22
N LYS A 498 26.38 12.20 23.07
CA LYS A 498 27.49 12.47 22.15
C LYS A 498 27.02 13.41 21.05
N TYR A 499 27.83 14.37 20.64
CA TYR A 499 27.52 15.23 19.50
C TYR A 499 28.80 15.72 18.82
N GLY A 500 28.67 16.05 17.54
CA GLY A 500 29.78 16.54 16.74
C GLY A 500 29.29 17.12 15.42
N PHE A 501 30.21 17.78 14.73
CA PHE A 501 29.96 18.37 13.42
C PHE A 501 31.07 17.99 12.45
N VAL A 502 30.70 17.54 11.26
CA VAL A 502 31.64 17.19 10.20
C VAL A 502 31.34 17.96 8.93
N GLN A 503 32.36 18.59 8.38
CA GLN A 503 32.32 19.26 7.09
C GLN A 503 33.12 18.44 6.09
N ARG A 504 32.55 18.18 4.92
CA ARG A 504 33.16 17.37 3.88
C ARG A 504 33.19 18.14 2.58
N ALA A 505 34.38 18.34 2.06
CA ALA A 505 34.59 18.86 0.71
C ALA A 505 35.08 17.73 -0.19
N GLN A 506 34.38 17.50 -1.31
CA GLN A 506 34.84 16.61 -2.37
C GLN A 506 35.14 17.46 -3.60
N ILE A 507 36.40 17.42 -4.02
CA ILE A 507 36.87 18.08 -5.24
C ILE A 507 37.15 16.97 -6.24
N SER A 508 36.54 17.02 -7.42
CA SER A 508 36.78 16.05 -8.48
C SER A 508 37.06 16.72 -9.81
N ALA A 509 38.07 16.23 -10.51
CA ALA A 509 38.41 16.62 -11.88
C ALA A 509 38.10 15.44 -12.80
N SER A 510 37.03 15.57 -13.58
CA SER A 510 36.58 14.51 -14.50
C SER A 510 37.26 14.66 -15.87
N GLN A 511 37.66 13.54 -16.49
CA GLN A 511 38.31 13.52 -17.80
C GLN A 511 39.49 14.51 -17.89
N ILE A 512 40.48 14.33 -17.01
CA ILE A 512 41.70 15.16 -16.98
C ILE A 512 42.42 15.12 -18.33
N ILE A 513 42.36 13.97 -19.01
CA ILE A 513 42.81 13.80 -20.38
C ILE A 513 41.56 13.66 -21.28
N PRO A 514 41.39 14.52 -22.29
CA PRO A 514 40.26 14.45 -23.21
C PRO A 514 40.42 13.24 -24.15
N SER A 515 39.80 12.11 -23.79
CA SER A 515 39.77 10.89 -24.60
C SER A 515 38.36 10.30 -24.64
N GLN A 516 37.99 9.75 -25.79
CA GLN A 516 36.71 9.04 -25.96
C GLN A 516 36.78 7.58 -25.46
N PHE A 517 37.98 7.03 -25.30
CA PHE A 517 38.21 5.63 -24.93
C PHE A 517 38.67 5.47 -23.48
N LEU A 518 39.34 6.48 -22.94
CA LEU A 518 39.91 6.48 -21.60
C LEU A 518 39.21 7.52 -20.75
N ASN A 519 38.69 7.10 -19.60
CA ASN A 519 38.20 8.02 -18.58
C ASN A 519 39.24 8.08 -17.45
N ILE A 520 39.89 9.22 -17.29
CA ILE A 520 40.85 9.49 -16.21
C ILE A 520 40.30 10.61 -15.35
N SER A 521 40.13 10.35 -14.06
CA SER A 521 39.61 11.31 -13.10
C SER A 521 40.45 11.35 -11.84
N ALA A 522 40.65 12.54 -11.28
CA ALA A 522 41.25 12.70 -9.96
C ALA A 522 40.21 13.21 -8.95
N GLY A 523 40.39 12.84 -7.70
CA GLY A 523 39.55 13.28 -6.60
C GLY A 523 40.37 13.60 -5.36
N LEU A 524 39.96 14.63 -4.63
CA LEU A 524 40.43 14.98 -3.30
C LEU A 524 39.22 15.06 -2.37
N ASN A 525 39.22 14.24 -1.33
CA ASN A 525 38.24 14.29 -0.27
C ASN A 525 38.90 14.90 0.96
N ILE A 526 38.27 15.88 1.59
CA ILE A 526 38.72 16.51 2.84
C ILE A 526 37.58 16.43 3.84
N ASN A 527 37.86 15.94 5.04
CA ASN A 527 36.93 16.00 6.16
C ASN A 527 37.50 16.86 7.28
N GLU A 528 36.63 17.69 7.85
CA GLU A 528 36.88 18.51 9.03
C GLU A 528 35.93 18.05 10.14
N PHE A 529 36.46 17.66 11.30
CA PHE A 529 35.69 17.20 12.45
C PHE A 529 35.78 18.23 13.57
N TRP A 530 34.63 18.62 14.12
CA TRP A 530 34.53 19.54 15.25
C TRP A 530 33.85 18.84 16.42
N TYR A 531 34.55 18.78 17.55
CA TYR A 531 34.07 18.15 18.77
C TYR A 531 34.14 19.08 19.97
N PRO A 532 33.13 19.01 20.86
CA PRO A 532 33.11 19.74 22.13
C PRO A 532 33.98 19.08 23.21
N THR A 533 34.38 17.83 22.99
CA THR A 533 35.03 16.96 23.97
C THR A 533 36.08 16.12 23.28
N THR A 534 37.06 15.67 24.05
CA THR A 534 38.02 14.64 23.65
C THR A 534 38.17 13.61 24.76
N THR A 535 38.84 12.50 24.47
CA THR A 535 39.12 11.45 25.44
C THR A 535 40.59 11.46 25.81
N ARG A 536 40.89 11.50 27.10
CA ARG A 536 42.23 11.24 27.64
C ARG A 536 42.24 9.89 28.35
N GLN A 537 43.16 9.02 27.95
CA GLN A 537 43.38 7.77 28.66
C GLN A 537 44.43 7.98 29.75
N VAL A 538 44.15 7.44 30.94
CA VAL A 538 45.07 7.50 32.08
C VAL A 538 45.24 6.09 32.62
N PHE A 539 46.48 5.70 32.89
CA PHE A 539 46.77 4.44 33.55
C PHE A 539 46.60 4.58 35.05
N ASN A 540 45.78 3.72 35.65
CA ASN A 540 45.61 3.63 37.10
C ASN A 540 46.42 2.44 37.63
N GLU A 541 47.49 2.73 38.37
CA GLU A 541 48.40 1.73 38.93
C GLU A 541 47.72 0.85 39.99
N GLU A 542 46.74 1.38 40.73
CA GLU A 542 46.05 0.65 41.81
C GLU A 542 45.11 -0.43 41.25
N THR A 543 44.43 -0.13 40.14
CA THR A 543 43.51 -1.06 39.48
C THR A 543 44.16 -1.85 38.33
N ASN A 544 45.40 -1.50 37.98
CA ASN A 544 46.16 -1.99 36.82
C ASN A 544 45.33 -1.95 35.53
N ARG A 545 44.65 -0.83 35.30
CA ARG A 545 43.73 -0.63 34.16
C ARG A 545 43.90 0.76 33.56
N VAL A 546 43.63 0.86 32.26
CA VAL A 546 43.52 2.14 31.56
C VAL A 546 42.09 2.64 31.67
N GLU A 547 41.93 3.85 32.20
CA GLU A 547 40.64 4.53 32.37
C GLU A 547 40.49 5.65 31.35
N ASN A 548 39.28 5.84 30.82
CA ASN A 548 38.96 6.93 29.91
C ASN A 548 38.41 8.12 30.71
N VAL A 549 39.05 9.28 30.60
CA VAL A 549 38.62 10.54 31.17
C VAL A 549 38.13 11.45 30.05
N LEU A 550 36.91 11.96 30.15
CA LEU A 550 36.41 12.97 29.21
C LEU A 550 37.05 14.33 29.51
N GLU A 551 37.58 14.97 28.48
CA GLU A 551 38.08 16.35 28.55
C GLU A 551 37.13 17.26 27.76
N ASP A 552 36.46 18.18 28.46
CA ASP A 552 35.64 19.21 27.84
C ASP A 552 36.54 20.27 27.21
N GLY A 553 36.35 20.53 25.91
CA GLY A 553 37.17 21.47 25.15
C GLY A 553 36.92 21.35 23.64
N PHE A 554 36.73 22.50 22.98
CA PHE A 554 36.52 22.52 21.54
C PHE A 554 37.80 22.12 20.81
N THR A 555 37.77 20.99 20.12
CA THR A 555 38.91 20.43 19.38
C THR A 555 38.50 20.09 17.96
N THR A 556 39.40 20.35 17.01
CA THR A 556 39.18 20.09 15.59
C THR A 556 40.14 19.02 15.07
N ALA A 557 39.67 18.13 14.20
CA ALA A 557 40.50 17.17 13.49
C ALA A 557 40.31 17.32 11.98
N ARG A 558 41.32 16.97 11.19
CA ARG A 558 41.26 17.04 9.72
C ARG A 558 41.83 15.77 9.12
N ASP A 559 41.14 15.22 8.12
CA ASP A 559 41.71 14.17 7.28
C ASP A 559 41.49 14.51 5.80
N PHE A 560 42.28 13.87 4.95
CA PHE A 560 42.11 13.96 3.52
C PHE A 560 42.61 12.70 2.82
N SER A 561 42.02 12.43 1.67
CA SER A 561 42.46 11.37 0.76
C SER A 561 42.43 11.85 -0.67
N THR A 562 43.39 11.37 -1.46
CA THR A 562 43.46 11.63 -2.90
C THR A 562 43.21 10.35 -3.66
N SER A 563 42.66 10.46 -4.87
CA SER A 563 42.42 9.32 -5.74
C SER A 563 42.67 9.69 -7.19
N LEU A 564 43.17 8.71 -7.95
CA LEU A 564 43.29 8.75 -9.40
C LEU A 564 42.64 7.49 -9.95
N SER A 565 41.56 7.67 -10.70
CA SER A 565 40.78 6.57 -11.28
C SER A 565 40.93 6.56 -12.80
N PHE A 566 41.04 5.35 -13.33
CA PHE A 566 41.13 5.01 -14.73
C PHE A 566 40.03 4.00 -15.07
N GLY A 567 39.31 4.24 -16.16
CA GLY A 567 38.30 3.31 -16.66
C GLY A 567 38.25 3.30 -18.18
N THR A 568 37.92 2.14 -18.74
CA THR A 568 37.66 1.99 -20.18
C THR A 568 36.53 0.99 -20.41
N THR A 569 36.09 0.84 -21.65
CA THR A 569 35.05 -0.13 -22.03
C THR A 569 35.45 -0.81 -23.33
N PHE A 570 35.54 -2.13 -23.29
CA PHE A 570 35.77 -2.99 -24.44
C PHE A 570 34.46 -3.68 -24.85
N TYR A 571 34.26 -3.81 -26.16
CA TYR A 571 33.13 -4.53 -26.73
C TYR A 571 33.63 -5.70 -27.56
N GLY A 572 33.31 -6.93 -27.15
CA GLY A 572 33.44 -8.13 -27.96
C GLY A 572 32.10 -8.47 -28.58
N ILE A 573 32.06 -8.68 -29.90
CA ILE A 573 30.86 -9.10 -30.62
C ILE A 573 31.19 -10.38 -31.38
N SER A 574 30.49 -11.45 -31.05
CA SER A 574 30.49 -12.70 -31.82
C SER A 574 29.20 -12.79 -32.61
N GLN A 575 29.30 -13.22 -33.87
CA GLN A 575 28.15 -13.47 -34.75
C GLN A 575 27.66 -14.92 -34.70
N MET A 576 28.18 -15.72 -33.75
CA MET A 576 27.78 -17.11 -33.58
C MET A 576 26.27 -17.24 -33.40
N LYS A 577 25.66 -18.20 -34.10
CA LYS A 577 24.24 -18.54 -33.98
C LYS A 577 24.12 -19.89 -33.31
N ILE A 578 23.44 -19.95 -32.17
CA ILE A 578 23.20 -21.18 -31.42
C ILE A 578 21.69 -21.32 -31.25
N GLY A 579 21.07 -22.16 -32.09
CA GLY A 579 19.63 -22.35 -32.13
C GLY A 579 18.89 -21.02 -32.34
N ASN A 580 18.05 -20.65 -31.37
CA ASN A 580 17.20 -19.46 -31.39
C ASN A 580 17.96 -18.19 -30.97
N PHE A 581 19.25 -18.28 -30.65
CA PHE A 581 20.06 -17.15 -30.21
C PHE A 581 21.02 -16.75 -31.32
N GLU A 582 20.97 -15.49 -31.71
CA GLU A 582 21.81 -14.89 -32.73
C GLU A 582 22.76 -13.87 -32.12
N GLY A 583 24.05 -14.15 -32.26
CA GLY A 583 25.12 -13.30 -31.78
C GLY A 583 25.27 -13.29 -30.26
N LEU A 584 26.46 -12.91 -29.82
CA LEU A 584 26.79 -12.69 -28.43
C LEU A 584 27.59 -11.39 -28.33
N ARG A 585 27.08 -10.42 -27.57
CA ARG A 585 27.79 -9.21 -27.22
C ARG A 585 28.30 -9.33 -25.79
N HIS A 586 29.60 -9.20 -25.62
CA HIS A 586 30.27 -9.13 -24.33
C HIS A 586 30.83 -7.72 -24.14
N THR A 587 30.30 -6.99 -23.17
CA THR A 587 30.85 -5.69 -22.78
C THR A 587 31.70 -5.88 -21.53
N VAL A 588 32.98 -5.52 -21.61
CA VAL A 588 33.93 -5.58 -20.49
C VAL A 588 34.27 -4.16 -20.08
N ARG A 589 34.06 -3.82 -18.82
CA ARG A 589 34.37 -2.52 -18.22
C ARG A 589 35.39 -2.71 -17.12
N PRO A 590 36.70 -2.67 -17.43
CA PRO A 590 37.71 -2.63 -16.39
C PRO A 590 37.78 -1.24 -15.75
N SER A 591 38.07 -1.23 -14.46
CA SER A 591 38.35 -0.03 -13.68
C SER A 591 39.59 -0.25 -12.83
N LEU A 592 40.40 0.78 -12.71
CA LEU A 592 41.59 0.82 -11.87
C LEU A 592 41.56 2.14 -11.09
N SER A 593 41.77 2.11 -9.79
CA SER A 593 41.78 3.30 -8.95
C SER A 593 42.90 3.23 -7.93
N PHE A 594 43.81 4.19 -7.96
CA PHE A 594 44.81 4.39 -6.93
C PHE A 594 44.28 5.42 -5.93
N SER A 595 44.31 5.12 -4.64
CA SER A 595 43.92 6.04 -3.57
C SER A 595 45.02 6.13 -2.52
N TYR A 596 45.34 7.36 -2.11
CA TYR A 596 46.34 7.66 -1.09
C TYR A 596 45.71 8.41 0.09
N SER A 597 45.99 7.94 1.30
CA SER A 597 45.69 8.60 2.57
C SER A 597 46.95 8.59 3.43
N PRO A 598 47.42 9.74 3.94
CA PRO A 598 48.53 9.79 4.90
C PRO A 598 48.20 9.04 6.20
N ASP A 599 49.24 8.74 6.99
CA ASP A 599 49.05 8.32 8.38
C ASP A 599 48.73 9.53 9.27
N PHE A 600 47.49 9.62 9.74
CA PHE A 600 47.08 10.69 10.65
C PHE A 600 47.46 10.43 12.12
N SER A 601 48.14 9.31 12.40
CA SER A 601 48.70 9.01 13.71
C SER A 601 50.09 9.59 13.97
N ASP A 602 50.72 10.19 12.96
CA ASP A 602 51.96 10.95 13.14
C ASP A 602 51.77 12.10 14.14
N GLU A 603 52.78 12.32 14.98
CA GLU A 603 52.76 13.35 16.04
C GLU A 603 52.48 14.76 15.50
N GLN A 604 52.87 15.05 14.26
CA GLN A 604 52.63 16.34 13.59
C GLN A 604 51.15 16.73 13.52
N TRP A 605 50.25 15.76 13.51
CA TRP A 605 48.80 15.99 13.45
C TRP A 605 48.18 16.20 14.84
N GLY A 606 48.78 15.64 15.89
CA GLY A 606 48.30 15.77 17.27
C GLY A 606 46.99 15.04 17.58
N PHE A 607 46.53 14.11 16.72
CA PHE A 607 45.26 13.38 16.90
C PHE A 607 45.40 12.11 17.75
N PHE A 608 46.63 11.66 17.99
CA PHE A 608 46.94 10.45 18.75
C PHE A 608 47.85 10.77 19.92
N ARG A 609 47.69 10.00 21.01
CA ARG A 609 48.54 10.06 22.21
C ARG A 609 48.91 8.65 22.62
N GLU A 610 49.95 8.52 23.43
CA GLU A 610 50.32 7.25 24.06
C GLU A 610 49.91 7.22 25.53
N VAL A 611 49.49 6.05 26.01
CA VAL A 611 49.18 5.80 27.41
C VAL A 611 49.88 4.52 27.84
N GLN A 612 50.38 4.48 29.07
CA GLN A 612 50.85 3.26 29.70
C GLN A 612 49.68 2.28 29.89
N THR A 613 49.92 0.98 29.72
CA THR A 613 48.88 -0.05 29.76
C THR A 613 49.02 -1.03 30.91
N ASP A 614 50.21 -1.11 31.49
CA ASP A 614 50.53 -1.97 32.61
C ASP A 614 51.64 -1.39 33.49
N THR A 615 51.83 -1.98 34.66
CA THR A 615 52.92 -1.64 35.58
C THR A 615 54.32 -1.97 35.06
N LEU A 616 54.44 -2.70 33.94
CA LEU A 616 55.70 -3.03 33.28
C LEU A 616 56.19 -1.90 32.35
N GLY A 617 55.37 -0.87 32.13
CA GLY A 617 55.71 0.30 31.31
C GLY A 617 55.37 0.14 29.84
N ASN A 618 54.59 -0.88 29.45
CA ASN A 618 54.17 -1.03 28.06
C ASN A 618 53.19 0.09 27.69
N THR A 619 53.40 0.75 26.54
CA THR A 619 52.53 1.83 26.06
C THR A 619 51.61 1.36 24.93
N ARG A 620 50.48 2.06 24.78
CA ARG A 620 49.55 1.91 23.68
C ARG A 620 49.17 3.26 23.14
N ARG A 621 49.21 3.39 21.81
CA ARG A 621 48.72 4.56 21.10
C ARG A 621 47.20 4.52 20.96
N TYR A 622 46.54 5.65 21.17
CA TYR A 622 45.09 5.79 21.05
C TYR A 622 44.72 7.14 20.42
N SER A 623 43.57 7.19 19.75
CA SER A 623 43.05 8.45 19.19
C SER A 623 42.29 9.23 20.26
N ILE A 624 42.54 10.52 20.37
CA ILE A 624 41.81 11.40 21.30
C ILE A 624 40.33 11.56 20.92
N PHE A 625 39.93 11.15 19.71
CA PHE A 625 38.56 11.19 19.19
C PHE A 625 37.87 9.82 19.15
N GLN A 626 38.48 8.75 19.69
CA GLN A 626 37.96 7.38 19.58
C GLN A 626 36.52 7.20 20.11
N ASP A 627 36.13 7.99 21.12
CA ASP A 627 34.80 7.94 21.73
C ASP A 627 33.83 8.99 21.15
N GLU A 628 34.26 9.80 20.18
CA GLU A 628 33.46 10.83 19.54
C GLU A 628 32.52 10.28 18.46
N ILE A 629 31.42 11.00 18.17
CA ILE A 629 30.30 10.47 17.38
C ILE A 629 30.65 10.14 15.91
N PHE A 630 31.67 10.76 15.32
CA PHE A 630 32.16 10.40 13.98
C PHE A 630 33.56 9.78 14.01
N GLY A 631 34.09 9.46 15.20
CA GLY A 631 35.48 9.07 15.38
C GLY A 631 36.43 10.22 15.05
N GLY A 632 37.65 9.88 14.66
CA GLY A 632 38.62 10.85 14.16
C GLY A 632 39.36 10.32 12.93
N PRO A 633 40.35 11.08 12.46
CA PRO A 633 41.27 10.64 11.42
C PRO A 633 41.86 9.26 11.74
N ALA A 634 41.90 8.39 10.73
CA ALA A 634 42.36 7.02 10.88
C ALA A 634 43.89 6.94 11.04
N ALA A 635 44.37 5.98 11.84
CA ALA A 635 45.78 5.62 11.90
C ALA A 635 46.19 4.77 10.70
N GLY A 636 47.46 4.87 10.33
CA GLY A 636 48.10 4.08 9.28
C GLY A 636 48.01 4.74 7.90
N GLU A 637 49.13 4.73 7.19
CA GLU A 637 49.18 5.14 5.79
C GLU A 637 48.40 4.15 4.91
N GLN A 638 47.68 4.64 3.91
CA GLN A 638 47.01 3.81 2.91
C GLN A 638 47.44 4.20 1.51
N GLN A 639 47.93 3.22 0.76
CA GLN A 639 48.25 3.33 -0.66
C GLN A 639 47.55 2.19 -1.39
N THR A 640 46.28 2.35 -1.71
CA THR A 640 45.44 1.26 -2.23
C THR A 640 45.24 1.37 -3.73
N MET A 641 45.59 0.33 -4.47
CA MET A 641 45.25 0.15 -5.88
C MET A 641 44.09 -0.83 -5.99
N SER A 642 42.89 -0.30 -6.24
CA SER A 642 41.68 -1.08 -6.46
C SER A 642 41.54 -1.40 -7.95
N PHE A 643 41.24 -2.64 -8.27
CA PHE A 643 40.97 -3.08 -9.63
C PHE A 643 39.65 -3.83 -9.69
N GLY A 644 38.87 -3.52 -10.72
CA GLY A 644 37.55 -4.07 -10.94
C GLY A 644 37.37 -4.45 -12.40
N VAL A 645 36.62 -5.52 -12.65
CA VAL A 645 36.14 -5.86 -13.99
C VAL A 645 34.66 -6.15 -13.93
N THR A 646 33.89 -5.41 -14.73
CA THR A 646 32.46 -5.63 -14.91
C THR A 646 32.20 -6.24 -16.28
N ASN A 647 31.49 -7.36 -16.31
CA ASN A 647 31.11 -8.08 -17.50
C ASN A 647 29.59 -8.03 -17.70
N ILE A 648 29.17 -7.72 -18.92
CA ILE A 648 27.77 -7.74 -19.33
C ILE A 648 27.68 -8.63 -20.57
N LEU A 649 26.77 -9.61 -20.56
CA LEU A 649 26.56 -10.55 -21.67
C LEU A 649 25.14 -10.41 -22.21
N GLU A 650 25.04 -10.10 -23.49
CA GLU A 650 23.78 -9.89 -24.20
C GLU A 650 23.73 -10.75 -25.47
N THR A 651 22.56 -11.27 -25.80
CA THR A 651 22.32 -12.05 -27.03
C THR A 651 20.97 -11.64 -27.62
N LYS A 652 20.76 -11.91 -28.91
CA LYS A 652 19.47 -11.69 -29.56
C LYS A 652 18.72 -13.01 -29.63
N ARG A 653 17.55 -13.11 -29.01
CA ARG A 653 16.66 -14.27 -29.17
C ARG A 653 15.74 -14.04 -30.35
N VAL A 654 15.77 -14.93 -31.32
CA VAL A 654 14.94 -14.92 -32.52
C VAL A 654 13.90 -16.04 -32.44
N ARG A 655 12.64 -15.68 -32.61
CA ARG A 655 11.50 -16.60 -32.72
C ARG A 655 10.80 -16.36 -34.05
N ARG A 656 10.39 -17.43 -34.72
CA ARG A 656 9.53 -17.36 -35.90
C ARG A 656 8.12 -17.81 -35.51
N ASP A 657 7.12 -17.03 -35.88
CA ASP A 657 5.73 -17.46 -35.74
C ASP A 657 5.36 -18.44 -36.87
N SER A 658 4.21 -19.10 -36.71
CA SER A 658 3.52 -19.97 -37.65
C SER A 658 3.27 -19.35 -39.04
N THR A 659 3.24 -18.01 -39.15
CA THR A 659 3.16 -17.25 -40.42
C THR A 659 4.53 -16.95 -41.05
N GLY A 660 5.63 -17.36 -40.40
CA GLY A 660 7.00 -17.09 -40.85
C GLY A 660 7.58 -15.75 -40.37
N GLU A 661 6.80 -14.92 -39.66
CA GLU A 661 7.24 -13.62 -39.14
C GLU A 661 8.34 -13.77 -38.08
N VAL A 662 9.42 -13.01 -38.22
CA VAL A 662 10.61 -13.07 -37.37
C VAL A 662 10.50 -12.04 -36.25
N ASN A 663 10.23 -12.48 -35.03
CA ASN A 663 10.31 -11.63 -33.84
C ASN A 663 11.68 -11.82 -33.15
N SER A 664 12.40 -10.72 -32.96
CA SER A 664 13.71 -10.74 -32.34
C SER A 664 13.74 -9.85 -31.09
N THR A 665 14.11 -10.42 -29.95
CA THR A 665 14.20 -9.72 -28.67
C THR A 665 15.62 -9.78 -28.10
N ASN A 666 16.14 -8.65 -27.65
CA ASN A 666 17.44 -8.63 -26.96
C ASN A 666 17.27 -9.23 -25.55
N LEU A 667 18.13 -10.18 -25.21
CA LEU A 667 18.14 -10.87 -23.93
C LEU A 667 19.49 -10.65 -23.24
N ARG A 668 19.46 -10.16 -22.01
CA ARG A 668 20.65 -10.00 -21.18
C ARG A 668 20.84 -11.30 -20.39
N LEU A 669 21.86 -12.07 -20.76
CA LEU A 669 22.21 -13.32 -20.07
C LEU A 669 22.81 -13.01 -18.69
N LEU A 670 23.67 -11.99 -18.64
CA LEU A 670 24.22 -11.42 -17.41
C LEU A 670 24.06 -9.91 -17.49
N ASP A 671 23.26 -9.33 -16.60
CA ASP A 671 23.10 -7.88 -16.49
C ASP A 671 24.35 -7.22 -15.94
N ASN A 672 25.00 -7.91 -14.99
CA ASN A 672 26.23 -7.49 -14.34
C ASN A 672 26.91 -8.72 -13.75
N LEU A 673 28.17 -8.95 -14.09
CA LEU A 673 29.09 -9.82 -13.37
C LEU A 673 30.33 -9.00 -13.05
N SER A 674 30.43 -8.54 -11.81
CA SER A 674 31.55 -7.71 -11.35
C SER A 674 32.46 -8.49 -10.40
N MET A 675 33.76 -8.32 -10.58
CA MET A 675 34.81 -8.84 -9.71
C MET A 675 35.70 -7.69 -9.29
N ASN A 676 35.85 -7.48 -8.00
CA ASN A 676 36.62 -6.36 -7.44
C ASN A 676 37.57 -6.87 -6.35
N SER A 677 38.80 -6.39 -6.37
CA SER A 677 39.80 -6.60 -5.32
C SER A 677 40.71 -5.38 -5.28
N SER A 678 41.61 -5.34 -4.30
CA SER A 678 42.52 -4.23 -4.10
C SER A 678 43.87 -4.72 -3.59
N TYR A 679 44.90 -3.90 -3.73
CA TYR A 679 46.22 -4.11 -3.15
C TYR A 679 46.64 -2.86 -2.40
N ASN A 680 46.93 -2.98 -1.09
CA ASN A 680 47.46 -1.89 -0.28
C ASN A 680 48.99 -2.00 -0.18
N PHE A 681 49.70 -1.06 -0.80
CA PHE A 681 51.16 -0.99 -0.79
C PHE A 681 51.73 -0.55 0.57
N ALA A 682 50.95 0.15 1.38
CA ALA A 682 51.37 0.63 2.69
C ALA A 682 51.11 -0.37 3.84
N ALA A 683 50.46 -1.51 3.57
CA ALA A 683 50.18 -2.51 4.60
C ALA A 683 51.40 -3.40 4.88
N ASP A 684 51.72 -3.62 6.16
CA ASP A 684 52.80 -4.52 6.61
C ASP A 684 52.53 -6.00 6.28
N SER A 685 51.26 -6.38 6.21
CA SER A 685 50.82 -7.74 5.90
C SER A 685 49.42 -7.75 5.28
N LEU A 686 49.05 -8.86 4.64
CA LEU A 686 47.73 -9.05 4.04
C LEU A 686 47.39 -7.97 2.99
N ASN A 687 48.37 -7.62 2.16
CA ASN A 687 48.30 -6.52 1.20
C ASN A 687 47.13 -6.63 0.20
N PHE A 688 46.72 -7.84 -0.18
CA PHE A 688 45.55 -8.05 -1.05
C PHE A 688 44.24 -7.98 -0.28
N GLY A 689 43.38 -7.04 -0.66
CA GLY A 689 41.99 -7.03 -0.23
C GLY A 689 41.20 -8.23 -0.77
N ARG A 690 40.10 -8.57 -0.09
CA ARG A 690 39.21 -9.67 -0.47
C ARG A 690 38.72 -9.55 -1.91
N LEU A 691 38.59 -10.67 -2.60
CA LEU A 691 37.92 -10.71 -3.91
C LEU A 691 36.41 -10.75 -3.69
N SER A 692 35.73 -9.69 -4.10
CA SER A 692 34.28 -9.59 -4.08
C SER A 692 33.73 -9.82 -5.48
N VAL A 693 32.84 -10.81 -5.61
CA VAL A 693 32.16 -11.15 -6.85
C VAL A 693 30.67 -10.87 -6.67
N SER A 694 30.05 -10.14 -7.59
CA SER A 694 28.60 -9.99 -7.61
C SER A 694 28.06 -10.22 -9.02
N MET A 695 26.89 -10.86 -9.07
CA MET A 695 26.21 -11.24 -10.30
C MET A 695 24.74 -10.87 -10.20
N SER A 696 24.18 -10.30 -11.27
CA SER A 696 22.75 -10.15 -11.46
C SER A 696 22.34 -10.57 -12.87
N SER A 697 21.18 -11.21 -12.98
CA SER A 697 20.64 -11.66 -14.27
C SER A 697 19.11 -11.66 -14.28
N GLN A 698 18.55 -11.27 -15.41
CA GLN A 698 17.14 -11.38 -15.79
C GLN A 698 16.94 -12.27 -17.02
N VAL A 699 17.83 -13.25 -17.23
CA VAL A 699 17.82 -14.14 -18.40
C VAL A 699 16.49 -14.90 -18.58
N VAL A 700 15.78 -15.18 -17.49
CA VAL A 700 14.42 -15.72 -17.55
C VAL A 700 13.45 -14.58 -17.26
N GLN A 701 12.58 -14.27 -18.23
CA GLN A 701 11.57 -13.21 -18.08
C GLN A 701 10.72 -13.43 -16.82
N GLY A 702 10.64 -12.41 -15.97
CA GLY A 702 9.89 -12.48 -14.71
C GLY A 702 10.68 -13.05 -13.53
N PHE A 703 11.93 -13.51 -13.73
CA PHE A 703 12.82 -13.93 -12.66
C PHE A 703 13.96 -12.93 -12.50
N ARG A 704 14.27 -12.59 -11.25
CA ARG A 704 15.43 -11.78 -10.88
C ARG A 704 16.39 -12.67 -10.11
N ILE A 705 17.56 -12.92 -10.67
CA ILE A 705 18.63 -13.71 -10.05
C ILE A 705 19.70 -12.75 -9.56
N GLN A 706 20.13 -12.91 -8.32
CA GLN A 706 21.21 -12.16 -7.71
C GLN A 706 22.12 -13.14 -6.97
N ALA A 707 23.43 -12.98 -7.12
CA ALA A 707 24.41 -13.73 -6.37
C ALA A 707 25.55 -12.81 -5.94
N SER A 708 26.06 -13.00 -4.74
CA SER A 708 27.28 -12.37 -4.26
C SER A 708 28.16 -13.37 -3.53
N ALA A 709 29.46 -13.20 -3.69
CA ALA A 709 30.46 -14.05 -3.08
C ALA A 709 31.65 -13.19 -2.64
N SER A 710 32.24 -13.54 -1.51
CA SER A 710 33.52 -12.96 -1.09
C SER A 710 34.53 -14.03 -0.76
N TYR A 711 35.78 -13.76 -1.13
CA TYR A 711 36.90 -14.67 -0.98
C TYR A 711 38.10 -13.98 -0.35
N SER A 712 38.88 -14.74 0.41
CA SER A 712 40.22 -14.34 0.86
C SER A 712 41.30 -15.03 0.02
N PHE A 713 42.40 -14.33 -0.21
CA PHE A 713 43.60 -14.89 -0.83
C PHE A 713 44.50 -15.61 0.19
N TYR A 714 44.24 -15.43 1.49
CA TYR A 714 45.16 -15.81 2.56
C TYR A 714 44.75 -17.10 3.29
N ALA A 715 45.76 -17.85 3.73
CA ALA A 715 45.61 -18.94 4.68
C ALA A 715 45.28 -18.41 6.08
N ARG A 716 44.86 -19.29 6.98
CA ARG A 716 44.53 -18.96 8.37
C ARG A 716 45.30 -19.85 9.33
N ASN A 717 45.71 -19.29 10.46
CA ASN A 717 46.37 -20.05 11.53
C ASN A 717 45.36 -20.90 12.34
N GLN A 718 45.86 -21.61 13.36
CA GLN A 718 45.05 -22.43 14.27
C GLN A 718 44.01 -21.64 15.08
N ASN A 719 44.16 -20.31 15.18
CA ASN A 719 43.22 -19.42 15.86
C ASN A 719 42.21 -18.78 14.89
N GLY A 720 42.28 -19.11 13.60
CA GLY A 720 41.38 -18.59 12.56
C GLY A 720 41.73 -17.21 12.03
N THR A 721 42.85 -16.64 12.44
CA THR A 721 43.36 -15.35 11.94
C THR A 721 44.04 -15.55 10.60
N GLU A 722 43.80 -14.65 9.65
CA GLU A 722 44.49 -14.66 8.36
C GLU A 722 45.98 -14.39 8.58
N ILE A 723 46.82 -15.18 7.91
CA ILE A 723 48.28 -15.03 7.95
C ILE A 723 48.76 -14.59 6.57
N ASN A 724 49.90 -13.90 6.51
CA ASN A 724 50.47 -13.38 5.27
C ASN A 724 51.11 -14.47 4.38
N ARG A 725 50.33 -15.51 4.06
CA ARG A 725 50.65 -16.62 3.17
C ARG A 725 49.44 -16.90 2.33
N PHE A 726 49.64 -17.09 1.04
CA PHE A 726 48.53 -17.32 0.14
C PHE A 726 47.98 -18.73 0.32
N ILE A 727 46.65 -18.89 0.24
CA ILE A 727 45.99 -20.17 0.49
C ILE A 727 46.44 -21.28 -0.48
N TRP A 728 46.80 -20.93 -1.71
CA TRP A 728 47.31 -21.91 -2.70
C TRP A 728 48.72 -22.42 -2.40
N GLN A 729 49.44 -21.79 -1.47
CA GLN A 729 50.75 -22.26 -1.01
C GLN A 729 50.63 -23.33 0.07
N GLU A 730 49.54 -23.31 0.86
CA GLU A 730 49.31 -24.26 1.96
C GLU A 730 48.26 -25.32 1.60
N THR A 731 47.44 -25.10 0.57
CA THR A 731 46.35 -26.00 0.17
C THR A 731 46.18 -26.03 -1.35
N ASN A 732 45.43 -27.01 -1.86
CA ASN A 732 45.05 -27.08 -3.29
C ASN A 732 43.95 -26.07 -3.70
N LYS A 733 43.62 -25.08 -2.87
CA LYS A 733 42.57 -24.09 -3.14
C LYS A 733 43.19 -22.77 -3.58
N LEU A 734 42.62 -22.15 -4.61
CA LEU A 734 43.06 -20.83 -5.08
C LEU A 734 42.59 -19.68 -4.18
N LEU A 735 41.43 -19.84 -3.57
CA LEU A 735 40.76 -18.81 -2.79
C LEU A 735 40.01 -19.46 -1.63
N GLN A 736 39.99 -18.78 -0.48
CA GLN A 736 39.19 -19.18 0.67
C GLN A 736 37.80 -18.54 0.59
N PRO A 737 36.70 -19.31 0.47
CA PRO A 737 35.37 -18.76 0.58
C PRO A 737 35.12 -18.11 1.94
N ILE A 738 34.52 -16.93 1.96
CA ILE A 738 34.10 -16.25 3.20
C ILE A 738 32.58 -16.27 3.32
N ASN A 739 31.87 -15.86 2.26
CA ASN A 739 30.42 -15.94 2.22
C ASN A 739 29.89 -16.07 0.80
N TYR A 740 28.70 -16.65 0.68
CA TYR A 740 27.89 -16.71 -0.53
C TYR A 740 26.47 -16.31 -0.19
N ASN A 741 25.90 -15.41 -1.00
CA ASN A 741 24.47 -15.13 -0.98
C ASN A 741 23.94 -15.38 -2.39
N PHE A 742 22.85 -16.09 -2.50
CA PHE A 742 22.13 -16.31 -3.74
C PHE A 742 20.66 -16.06 -3.48
N SER A 743 20.02 -15.26 -4.32
CA SER A 743 18.58 -15.06 -4.29
C SER A 743 18.00 -15.14 -5.70
N ILE A 744 16.81 -15.73 -5.77
CA ILE A 744 15.99 -15.73 -6.97
C ILE A 744 14.57 -15.37 -6.57
N SER A 745 14.02 -14.36 -7.21
CA SER A 745 12.64 -13.95 -7.00
C SER A 745 11.85 -13.91 -8.29
N THR A 746 10.57 -14.25 -8.22
CA THR A 746 9.62 -14.14 -9.34
C THR A 746 8.24 -13.79 -8.85
N ASN A 747 7.51 -13.01 -9.66
CA ASN A 747 6.09 -12.74 -9.46
C ASN A 747 5.32 -13.35 -10.61
N ILE A 748 4.60 -14.44 -10.32
CA ILE A 748 3.77 -15.14 -11.28
C ILE A 748 2.38 -14.53 -11.18
N ARG A 749 1.92 -13.90 -12.25
CA ARG A 749 0.54 -13.46 -12.42
C ARG A 749 -0.03 -14.12 -13.65
N ARG A 750 -1.03 -14.96 -13.46
CA ARG A 750 -1.79 -15.61 -14.53
C ARG A 750 -3.22 -15.15 -14.42
N GLY A 751 -3.71 -14.38 -15.39
CA GLY A 751 -5.07 -13.84 -15.41
C GLY A 751 -5.63 -13.69 -16.83
N GLN A 752 -6.82 -14.25 -17.04
CA GLN A 752 -7.74 -14.11 -18.19
C GLN A 752 -7.17 -14.25 -19.62
N ARG A 753 -6.55 -15.39 -19.92
CA ARG A 753 -6.70 -16.01 -21.26
C ARG A 753 -7.42 -17.34 -21.05
N GLY A 754 -8.74 -17.32 -20.99
CA GLY A 754 -9.59 -18.48 -20.74
C GLY A 754 -11.02 -18.07 -20.39
N THR A 755 -12.01 -18.80 -20.90
CA THR A 755 -13.45 -18.53 -20.76
C THR A 755 -13.87 -18.31 -19.30
N ARG A 756 -14.79 -17.35 -19.10
CA ARG A 756 -15.40 -17.08 -17.79
C ARG A 756 -16.14 -18.32 -17.33
N VAL A 757 -15.77 -18.84 -16.15
CA VAL A 757 -16.59 -19.82 -15.42
C VAL A 757 -17.93 -19.15 -15.14
N THR A 758 -18.95 -19.51 -15.91
CA THR A 758 -20.30 -19.01 -15.71
C THR A 758 -20.92 -19.90 -14.64
N THR A 759 -21.41 -19.30 -13.56
CA THR A 759 -22.18 -20.06 -12.56
C THR A 759 -23.40 -20.62 -13.31
N PRO A 760 -23.65 -21.94 -13.33
CA PRO A 760 -24.82 -22.48 -14.00
C PRO A 760 -26.07 -21.76 -13.47
N PRO A 761 -27.02 -21.36 -14.33
CA PRO A 761 -28.26 -20.79 -13.86
C PRO A 761 -28.93 -21.79 -12.91
N TYR A 762 -29.43 -21.29 -11.78
CA TYR A 762 -30.23 -22.06 -10.84
C TYR A 762 -31.38 -22.71 -11.61
N ARG A 763 -31.42 -24.05 -11.64
CA ARG A 763 -32.53 -24.78 -12.25
C ARG A 763 -33.60 -24.97 -11.17
N PRO A 764 -34.87 -24.62 -11.45
CA PRO A 764 -35.97 -24.95 -10.54
C PRO A 764 -35.96 -26.44 -10.23
N TYR A 765 -36.05 -26.77 -8.94
CA TYR A 765 -36.14 -28.14 -8.46
C TYR A 765 -37.48 -28.75 -8.91
N ASP A 766 -37.42 -29.77 -9.77
CA ASP A 766 -38.57 -30.60 -10.13
C ASP A 766 -38.61 -31.81 -9.17
N PRO A 767 -39.59 -31.90 -8.26
CA PRO A 767 -39.71 -33.02 -7.33
C PRO A 767 -39.96 -34.38 -8.01
N PHE A 768 -40.23 -34.41 -9.32
CA PHE A 768 -40.41 -35.62 -10.11
C PHE A 768 -39.13 -36.05 -10.87
N ASP A 769 -38.08 -35.23 -10.92
CA ASP A 769 -36.80 -35.58 -11.56
C ASP A 769 -35.87 -36.33 -10.58
N GLN A 770 -36.13 -37.63 -10.38
CA GLN A 770 -35.31 -38.49 -9.52
C GLN A 770 -33.87 -38.71 -10.05
N LEU A 771 -33.59 -38.38 -11.31
CA LEU A 771 -32.23 -38.46 -11.89
C LEU A 771 -31.29 -37.40 -11.27
N PHE A 772 -31.84 -36.36 -10.63
CA PHE A 772 -31.07 -35.33 -9.92
C PHE A 772 -30.33 -35.88 -8.68
N PHE A 773 -30.86 -36.94 -8.04
CA PHE A 773 -30.27 -37.56 -6.84
C PHE A 773 -29.49 -38.86 -7.13
N GLY A 774 -29.29 -39.19 -8.41
CA GLY A 774 -28.44 -40.31 -8.78
C GLY A 774 -26.97 -40.06 -8.35
N PRO A 775 -26.21 -41.07 -7.91
CA PRO A 775 -24.80 -40.92 -7.56
C PRO A 775 -23.91 -40.53 -8.76
N ILE A 776 -24.45 -40.59 -9.97
CA ILE A 776 -23.77 -40.31 -11.24
C ILE A 776 -24.66 -39.37 -12.06
N ASP A 777 -24.20 -38.13 -12.28
CA ASP A 777 -24.85 -37.20 -13.19
C ASP A 777 -24.77 -37.77 -14.62
N THR A 778 -25.90 -38.15 -15.19
CA THR A 778 -26.00 -38.72 -16.55
C THR A 778 -25.56 -37.74 -17.65
N ARG A 779 -25.32 -36.47 -17.30
CA ARG A 779 -24.83 -35.41 -18.20
C ARG A 779 -23.33 -35.14 -18.01
N PHE A 780 -22.66 -35.83 -17.10
CA PHE A 780 -21.21 -35.77 -16.95
C PHE A 780 -20.57 -36.12 -18.30
N ASN A 781 -19.75 -35.21 -18.86
CA ASN A 781 -19.11 -35.32 -20.18
C ASN A 781 -19.97 -34.99 -21.43
N THR A 782 -21.20 -34.47 -21.27
CA THR A 782 -22.03 -34.01 -22.42
C THR A 782 -21.80 -32.54 -22.80
N GLN A 783 -21.16 -31.77 -21.91
CA GLN A 783 -20.71 -30.41 -22.18
C GLN A 783 -19.17 -30.41 -22.24
N PRO A 784 -18.54 -29.66 -23.16
CA PRO A 784 -17.10 -29.49 -23.15
C PRO A 784 -16.68 -28.98 -21.78
N VAL A 785 -15.64 -29.59 -21.20
CA VAL A 785 -15.06 -29.15 -19.92
C VAL A 785 -14.73 -27.67 -20.07
N GLN A 786 -15.50 -26.81 -19.41
CA GLN A 786 -15.28 -25.37 -19.46
C GLN A 786 -13.88 -25.10 -18.92
N GLU A 787 -13.04 -24.44 -19.71
CA GLU A 787 -11.70 -24.08 -19.26
C GLU A 787 -11.80 -23.23 -18.00
N PHE A 788 -11.15 -23.70 -16.93
CA PHE A 788 -11.14 -23.04 -15.63
C PHE A 788 -10.17 -21.85 -15.67
N GLY A 789 -10.64 -20.70 -16.13
CA GLY A 789 -9.87 -19.45 -16.17
C GLY A 789 -9.91 -18.70 -14.85
N THR A 790 -9.05 -19.05 -13.88
CA THR A 790 -8.95 -18.30 -12.61
C THR A 790 -7.70 -17.47 -12.56
N THR A 791 -7.82 -16.30 -11.91
CA THR A 791 -6.67 -15.45 -11.64
C THR A 791 -5.83 -16.13 -10.56
N PHE A 792 -4.60 -16.48 -10.90
CA PHE A 792 -3.59 -16.99 -9.97
C PHE A 792 -2.46 -15.96 -9.87
N GLU A 793 -2.16 -15.52 -8.66
CA GLU A 793 -0.99 -14.71 -8.35
C GLU A 793 -0.17 -15.41 -7.28
N MET A 794 1.16 -15.42 -7.44
CA MET A 794 2.09 -15.94 -6.45
C MET A 794 3.44 -15.25 -6.60
N GLY A 795 3.97 -14.70 -5.51
CA GLY A 795 5.37 -14.30 -5.40
C GLY A 795 6.20 -15.46 -4.84
N LEU A 796 7.31 -15.79 -5.47
CA LEU A 796 8.28 -16.76 -4.96
C LEU A 796 9.61 -16.05 -4.71
N ASP A 797 10.14 -16.19 -3.51
CA ASP A 797 11.41 -15.62 -3.08
C ASP A 797 12.26 -16.73 -2.45
N PHE A 798 13.26 -17.22 -3.17
CA PHE A 798 14.25 -18.14 -2.63
C PHE A 798 15.51 -17.39 -2.25
N SER A 799 16.03 -17.68 -1.06
CA SER A 799 17.30 -17.13 -0.57
C SER A 799 18.17 -18.24 0.00
N TYR A 800 19.43 -18.26 -0.41
CA TYR A 800 20.47 -19.13 0.11
C TYR A 800 21.62 -18.27 0.63
N ARG A 801 22.01 -18.52 1.88
CA ARG A 801 23.14 -17.86 2.53
C ARG A 801 24.08 -18.92 3.10
N TRP A 802 25.36 -18.75 2.81
CA TRP A 802 26.43 -19.56 3.37
C TRP A 802 27.51 -18.62 3.92
N THR A 803 27.93 -18.85 5.16
CA THR A 803 28.99 -18.06 5.82
C THR A 803 30.00 -19.00 6.44
N TYR A 804 31.27 -18.79 6.10
CA TYR A 804 32.39 -19.49 6.69
C TYR A 804 32.53 -19.14 8.17
N VAL A 805 32.72 -20.15 9.02
CA VAL A 805 33.03 -20.01 10.44
C VAL A 805 34.27 -20.85 10.71
N PHE A 806 35.30 -20.25 11.30
CA PHE A 806 36.54 -20.97 11.58
C PHE A 806 36.32 -22.02 12.68
N GLY A 807 36.87 -23.23 12.49
CA GLY A 807 36.78 -24.33 13.46
C GLY A 807 35.39 -24.94 13.65
N GLN A 808 34.40 -24.55 12.83
CA GLN A 808 33.03 -25.04 12.90
C GLN A 808 32.47 -25.30 11.51
N ASP A 809 31.34 -26.00 11.43
CA ASP A 809 30.58 -26.06 10.21
C ASP A 809 30.10 -24.68 9.79
N ALA A 810 30.15 -24.42 8.48
CA ALA A 810 29.68 -23.15 7.93
C ALA A 810 28.19 -22.95 8.25
N ARG A 811 27.83 -21.72 8.64
CA ARG A 811 26.44 -21.36 8.88
C ARG A 811 25.70 -21.27 7.56
N LYS A 812 24.59 -22.00 7.44
CA LYS A 812 23.77 -22.12 6.23
C LYS A 812 22.35 -21.71 6.52
N SER A 813 21.70 -21.08 5.54
CA SER A 813 20.26 -20.83 5.53
C SER A 813 19.78 -20.95 4.10
N ALA A 814 18.65 -21.61 3.88
CA ALA A 814 18.09 -21.87 2.58
C ALA A 814 16.57 -21.82 2.71
N VAL A 815 15.96 -20.69 2.39
CA VAL A 815 14.52 -20.46 2.63
C VAL A 815 13.83 -20.09 1.33
N LEU A 816 12.74 -20.79 1.01
CA LEU A 816 11.79 -20.41 -0.03
C LEU A 816 10.53 -19.84 0.63
N ASN A 817 10.20 -18.60 0.32
CA ASN A 817 8.94 -17.98 0.72
C ASN A 817 8.03 -17.85 -0.50
N ALA A 818 6.83 -18.42 -0.39
CA ALA A 818 5.75 -18.22 -1.33
C ALA A 818 4.76 -17.21 -0.73
N ASN A 819 4.88 -15.97 -1.19
CA ASN A 819 4.12 -14.83 -0.69
C ASN A 819 2.94 -14.53 -1.61
N ASN A 820 1.86 -13.98 -1.06
CA ASN A 820 0.70 -13.51 -1.81
C ASN A 820 0.11 -14.55 -2.76
N ILE A 821 0.12 -15.84 -2.38
CA ILE A 821 -0.56 -16.88 -3.14
C ILE A 821 -2.04 -16.54 -3.13
N ARG A 822 -2.60 -16.11 -4.25
CA ARG A 822 -4.00 -15.72 -4.39
C ARG A 822 -4.60 -16.42 -5.59
N PHE A 823 -5.70 -17.12 -5.38
CA PHE A 823 -6.45 -17.73 -6.47
C PHE A 823 -7.94 -17.79 -6.17
N ASN A 824 -8.75 -17.82 -7.22
CA ASN A 824 -10.19 -17.99 -7.07
C ASN A 824 -10.55 -19.48 -7.27
N LEU A 825 -11.21 -20.10 -6.29
CA LEU A 825 -11.76 -21.45 -6.44
C LEU A 825 -12.98 -21.46 -7.36
N THR A 826 -13.76 -20.38 -7.35
CA THR A 826 -14.88 -20.10 -8.26
C THR A 826 -15.01 -18.57 -8.38
N PRO A 827 -15.84 -17.99 -9.29
CA PRO A 827 -15.99 -16.53 -9.38
C PRO A 827 -16.35 -15.82 -8.07
N LYS A 828 -16.96 -16.54 -7.12
CA LYS A 828 -17.40 -16.03 -5.82
C LYS A 828 -16.52 -16.44 -4.65
N TRP A 829 -15.53 -17.30 -4.85
CA TRP A 829 -14.63 -17.79 -3.79
C TRP A 829 -13.20 -17.41 -4.10
N SER A 830 -12.56 -16.65 -3.23
CA SER A 830 -11.14 -16.32 -3.29
C SER A 830 -10.38 -16.90 -2.10
N VAL A 831 -9.20 -17.44 -2.39
CA VAL A 831 -8.26 -17.97 -1.42
C VAL A 831 -7.01 -17.11 -1.47
N SER A 832 -6.48 -16.79 -0.31
CA SER A 832 -5.18 -16.16 -0.16
C SER A 832 -4.37 -16.86 0.92
N THR A 833 -3.08 -17.07 0.67
CA THR A 833 -2.18 -17.68 1.63
C THR A 833 -0.74 -17.22 1.45
N ARG A 834 0.06 -17.42 2.49
CA ARG A 834 1.52 -17.29 2.50
C ARG A 834 2.08 -18.51 3.20
N ILE A 835 3.08 -19.14 2.58
CA ILE A 835 3.76 -20.34 3.06
C ILE A 835 5.24 -20.17 2.78
N GLY A 836 6.10 -20.69 3.65
CA GLY A 836 7.53 -20.80 3.39
C GLY A 836 8.09 -22.12 3.88
N TYR A 837 9.26 -22.48 3.38
CA TYR A 837 9.96 -23.71 3.73
C TYR A 837 11.45 -23.43 3.92
N ASP A 838 11.99 -23.85 5.07
CA ASP A 838 13.42 -23.84 5.35
C ASP A 838 14.04 -25.19 4.99
N PHE A 839 14.88 -25.24 3.97
CA PHE A 839 15.54 -26.46 3.49
C PHE A 839 16.67 -26.95 4.41
N ILE A 840 17.15 -26.12 5.35
CA ILE A 840 18.18 -26.49 6.33
C ILE A 840 17.51 -27.16 7.52
N GLU A 841 16.53 -26.51 8.14
CA GLU A 841 15.78 -27.04 9.28
C GLU A 841 14.74 -28.09 8.87
N LYS A 842 14.41 -28.16 7.57
CA LYS A 842 13.41 -29.05 6.97
C LYS A 842 11.99 -28.83 7.50
N ASP A 843 11.66 -27.59 7.87
CA ASP A 843 10.39 -27.23 8.47
C ASP A 843 9.65 -26.12 7.69
N LEU A 844 8.33 -26.07 7.86
CA LEU A 844 7.49 -25.02 7.30
C LEU A 844 7.57 -23.76 8.15
N THR A 845 7.70 -22.60 7.50
CA THR A 845 7.59 -21.32 8.22
C THR A 845 6.13 -21.06 8.60
N PRO A 846 5.86 -20.21 9.62
CA PRO A 846 4.50 -19.81 9.97
C PRO A 846 3.70 -19.38 8.73
N SER A 847 2.48 -19.90 8.63
CA SER A 847 1.63 -19.75 7.44
C SER A 847 0.30 -19.11 7.81
N GLN A 848 -0.32 -18.40 6.87
CA GLN A 848 -1.63 -17.80 7.09
C GLN A 848 -2.53 -18.17 5.93
N PHE A 849 -3.75 -18.58 6.22
CA PHE A 849 -4.75 -18.92 5.22
C PHE A 849 -5.95 -18.01 5.38
N SER A 850 -6.47 -17.50 4.27
CA SER A 850 -7.66 -16.67 4.24
C SER A 850 -8.53 -17.09 3.05
N LEU A 851 -9.79 -17.32 3.35
CA LEU A 851 -10.82 -17.78 2.43
C LEU A 851 -11.96 -16.77 2.48
N ARG A 852 -12.30 -16.17 1.33
CA ARG A 852 -13.42 -15.23 1.21
C ARG A 852 -14.45 -15.77 0.21
N ARG A 853 -15.72 -15.65 0.57
CA ARG A 853 -16.86 -15.91 -0.32
C ARG A 853 -17.72 -14.67 -0.45
N THR A 854 -17.78 -14.11 -1.66
CA THR A 854 -18.74 -13.05 -2.00
C THR A 854 -20.06 -13.68 -2.43
N MET A 855 -21.05 -13.60 -1.55
CA MET A 855 -22.43 -13.98 -1.84
C MET A 855 -23.17 -12.77 -2.44
N VAL A 856 -24.48 -12.88 -2.64
CA VAL A 856 -25.24 -11.81 -3.31
C VAL A 856 -25.31 -10.56 -2.45
N CYS A 857 -25.77 -10.71 -1.20
CA CYS A 857 -25.95 -9.60 -0.25
C CYS A 857 -25.04 -9.73 0.99
N TRP A 858 -24.20 -10.77 1.02
CA TRP A 858 -23.34 -11.10 2.15
C TRP A 858 -21.92 -11.37 1.66
N ASP A 859 -20.95 -11.04 2.49
CA ASP A 859 -19.54 -11.39 2.33
C ASP A 859 -19.12 -12.22 3.55
N LEU A 860 -18.59 -13.41 3.29
CA LEU A 860 -18.01 -14.26 4.31
C LEU A 860 -16.50 -14.24 4.17
N SER A 861 -15.79 -14.07 5.27
CA SER A 861 -14.34 -14.22 5.34
C SER A 861 -13.96 -15.09 6.52
N PHE A 862 -13.11 -16.07 6.24
CA PHE A 862 -12.55 -16.99 7.21
C PHE A 862 -11.04 -16.93 7.11
N GLN A 863 -10.36 -16.59 8.20
CA GLN A 863 -8.91 -16.49 8.27
C GLN A 863 -8.40 -17.36 9.40
N PHE A 864 -7.36 -18.15 9.15
CA PHE A 864 -6.82 -19.06 10.16
C PHE A 864 -5.32 -19.26 10.00
N ASN A 865 -4.65 -19.48 11.13
CA ASN A 865 -3.30 -20.01 11.19
C ASN A 865 -3.34 -21.31 12.02
N PRO A 866 -3.16 -22.48 11.41
CA PRO A 866 -3.19 -23.76 12.12
C PRO A 866 -1.82 -24.19 12.67
N PHE A 867 -0.72 -23.52 12.30
CA PHE A 867 0.66 -23.96 12.59
C PHE A 867 1.44 -22.92 13.41
N GLY A 868 2.45 -23.39 14.15
CA GLY A 868 3.31 -22.57 15.01
C GLY A 868 2.65 -22.14 16.33
N ASP A 869 3.34 -21.29 17.08
CA ASP A 869 2.96 -20.93 18.46
C ASP A 869 1.72 -20.03 18.57
N PHE A 870 1.26 -19.45 17.45
CA PHE A 870 0.13 -18.53 17.40
C PHE A 870 -0.99 -19.03 16.49
N GLN A 871 -1.84 -19.88 17.07
CA GLN A 871 -3.00 -20.45 16.39
C GLN A 871 -4.26 -19.60 16.62
N TYR A 872 -5.01 -19.35 15.55
CA TYR A 872 -6.28 -18.64 15.62
C TYR A 872 -7.19 -18.98 14.45
N TYR A 873 -8.48 -18.75 14.64
CA TYR A 873 -9.53 -18.82 13.64
C TYR A 873 -10.40 -17.56 13.76
N MET A 874 -10.55 -16.84 12.67
CA MET A 874 -11.36 -15.63 12.58
C MET A 874 -12.47 -15.88 11.59
N PHE A 875 -13.71 -15.67 12.04
CA PHE A 875 -14.90 -15.77 11.23
C PHE A 875 -15.59 -14.41 11.20
N ARG A 876 -15.76 -13.85 10.00
CA ARG A 876 -16.50 -12.62 9.78
C ARG A 876 -17.53 -12.84 8.68
N LEU A 877 -18.75 -12.39 8.97
CA LEU A 877 -19.87 -12.38 8.05
C LEU A 877 -20.43 -10.95 8.04
N SER A 878 -20.39 -10.30 6.88
CA SER A 878 -20.81 -8.90 6.69
C SER A 878 -21.82 -8.77 5.56
N LEU A 879 -22.67 -7.75 5.61
CA LEU A 879 -23.52 -7.39 4.47
C LEU A 879 -22.67 -6.71 3.40
N SER A 880 -22.87 -7.07 2.13
CA SER A 880 -22.12 -6.47 1.01
C SER A 880 -22.54 -5.03 0.70
N GLY A 881 -23.77 -4.64 1.09
CA GLY A 881 -24.29 -3.28 0.94
C GLY A 881 -24.10 -2.43 2.20
N GLY A 882 -23.36 -1.32 2.08
CA GLY A 882 -23.06 -0.42 3.21
C GLY A 882 -24.26 0.34 3.78
N GLN A 883 -25.43 0.30 3.14
CA GLN A 883 -26.60 1.10 3.54
C GLN A 883 -27.29 0.60 4.82
N ILE A 884 -27.33 -0.71 5.06
CA ILE A 884 -28.02 -1.24 6.26
C ILE A 884 -27.19 -1.12 7.52
N GLN A 885 -25.85 -1.11 7.38
CA GLN A 885 -25.01 -0.65 8.49
C GLN A 885 -25.44 0.74 8.94
N SER A 886 -25.80 1.63 8.00
CA SER A 886 -26.30 2.98 8.31
C SER A 886 -27.68 3.03 8.98
N LEU A 887 -28.48 1.97 8.87
CA LEU A 887 -29.80 1.89 9.53
C LEU A 887 -29.68 1.78 11.05
N PHE A 888 -28.73 0.97 11.53
CA PHE A 888 -28.48 0.78 12.96
C PHE A 888 -27.93 2.05 13.64
N GLN A 889 -27.53 3.06 12.85
CA GLN A 889 -26.76 4.22 13.31
C GLN A 889 -27.64 5.44 13.65
N LYS A 890 -28.91 5.48 13.19
CA LYS A 890 -29.81 6.65 13.30
C LYS A 890 -30.95 6.51 14.30
N LEU A 891 -30.80 5.59 15.27
CA LEU A 891 -31.77 5.36 16.33
C LEU A 891 -32.01 6.65 17.17
N PRO A 892 -33.24 6.87 17.67
CA PRO A 892 -33.57 8.07 18.44
C PRO A 892 -32.77 8.07 19.74
N GLY A 893 -31.85 9.04 19.90
CA GLY A 893 -30.94 9.15 21.04
C GLY A 893 -29.48 9.41 20.65
N LEU A 894 -29.06 8.98 19.45
CA LEU A 894 -27.71 9.19 18.92
C LEU A 894 -27.60 10.35 17.91
N ASN A 895 -28.74 10.80 17.36
CA ASN A 895 -28.85 11.86 16.33
C ASN A 895 -28.36 13.26 16.78
N ASN A 896 -28.17 13.47 18.09
CA ASN A 896 -27.65 14.75 18.61
C ASN A 896 -26.14 14.93 18.36
N LEU A 897 -25.42 13.86 17.98
CA LEU A 897 -23.98 13.91 17.70
C LEU A 897 -23.66 14.32 16.25
N GLU A 898 -24.57 14.11 15.29
CA GLU A 898 -24.36 14.52 13.88
C GLU A 898 -24.67 16.01 13.64
N ARG A 899 -25.65 16.58 14.36
CA ARG A 899 -26.10 17.97 14.15
C ARG A 899 -25.05 19.05 14.43
N SER A 900 -23.96 18.74 15.14
CA SER A 900 -22.89 19.71 15.43
C SER A 900 -21.86 19.88 14.31
N SER A 901 -21.93 19.08 13.23
CA SER A 901 -20.87 18.99 12.22
C SER A 901 -21.24 19.46 10.80
N SER A 902 -22.49 19.88 10.54
CA SER A 902 -22.86 20.44 9.23
C SER A 902 -22.73 21.97 9.18
N PRO A 903 -21.99 22.58 8.24
CA PRO A 903 -21.98 24.04 8.03
C PRO A 903 -23.26 24.56 7.38
N THR A 904 -24.12 23.67 6.87
CA THR A 904 -25.31 24.01 6.08
C THR A 904 -26.58 23.94 6.93
N GLY A 905 -26.62 24.69 8.03
CA GLY A 905 -27.86 24.99 8.73
C GLY A 905 -28.66 26.04 7.99
N ARG A 906 -29.60 25.63 7.12
CA ARG A 906 -30.68 26.53 6.67
C ARG A 906 -31.43 27.01 7.91
N ARG A 907 -31.39 28.33 8.17
CA ARG A 907 -32.20 28.99 9.20
C ARG A 907 -33.68 28.70 8.92
N PRO A 908 -34.49 28.29 9.91
CA PRO A 908 -35.94 28.20 9.72
C PRO A 908 -36.51 29.62 9.53
N PRO A 909 -37.54 29.79 8.67
CA PRO A 909 -38.23 31.07 8.57
C PRO A 909 -38.96 31.35 9.87
N ARG A 910 -38.85 32.60 10.34
CA ARG A 910 -39.63 33.11 11.46
C ARG A 910 -41.11 33.08 11.11
N PHE A 911 -41.90 32.38 11.90
CA PHE A 911 -43.20 32.83 12.41
C PHE A 911 -43.29 32.44 13.87
#